data_AF-A0A9X2CL35-F1
#
_entry.id   AF-A0A9X2CL35-F1
#
_cell.length_a   1.000
_cell.length_b   1.000
_cell.length_c   1.000
_cell.angle_alpha   90.00
_cell.angle_beta   90.00
_cell.angle_gamma   90.00
#
_symmetry.space_group_name_H-M   'P 1'
#
loop_
_entity.id
_entity.type
_entity.pdbx_description
1 polymer ?
#
loop_
_entity_poly.entity_id
_entity_poly.type
_entity_poly.pdbx_seq_one_letter_code
_entity_poly.pdbx_strand_id
1 'polypeptide(L)'
;MNQLIHLGIIGTELIEVAFNNKALENPITVNSLDYFEIIAVQQNSRKIWLFVGPSGEYNGSSTLATEQDFTLIDSGILTSQAIQNALGDKPVLAGGNTDDTAKTLRDDVNIKQNVAANIANLKTVDVSKIKDGDEFSITGHSIKGDGGGGVFFWNASSTATPDDGTIIQVNGQTNGRFIRKRFGTPVIPEWFGAKGDFLENGSNDTEALLKLFKHRNIALTESKHYGVSESLIPLSDTILEGNNSFIHVHPDIENDVLENPEYSLNDKGEVIKCRDVENVTLRNFTIKKDGVDYAFDRKWEAGVITFRDADHCLVNNVTVDYDFAFGQPKFIHGIVVTGLSEYVKIDSCTFNTVGIHYAINGAKYTHIENCIIRNSCQNALTANGNSSINYIIGCRIRNNKLYNCGRMGIEDWGQVFGTLIEGNEIYGVGKNTFEDYANRAFGISAVAFDISVIKNIIEDFGEYGIEAPGHKGLIIKYNLIKGKDDATSKVGIMNNSTGTQELAKKLTILEGNTIEYCRTAINIFGSNYPNVNAVNNIILDPIVSGIVADYTSPNAKINISKNKIYFTQPNNTGDFRRGITTNSSDIGISGSNVNIDWNYIFYEESAAGGSDIDIAIRPGTPNLNIAFNFVNGNDNLTSEGREVLALFSFGSAAPKSRVVFNTFIGAVTKYQSLEDCYSFGNLSDKIENSQNQKFSFFDSPPISKPTVSGIIGKGGKSLAQALNAFGLINDNSNLKEYNTIYPSNNYTLNVAQKDQFLTIGSQASVPINIIVNDTFEINDIIEGRIALNSINFTGENITIVGATSAKVGDFFKIRIISETQAFIYVVPKQSITFGFKKGQALEGSEYGEIEMINIPDGATYSLNRNTKIPALHVKEGSTEQSFSINYESFENNDVKHYKVMRGQTAGKLTLDNSGEAIPRCQILTPNGKTNKVVQGGTVDVHFISSKLSNGTRFYYWAATGDLEDILISETSRNFNSAGGNFDIIISTLHAWSIDDDSDWIIFSKTSGVGSDRITITVEANPTPEISRVTNIEISDSFKSEQLTIQQNVG
;
A
#
# COMPACT_ATOMS: atom_id res chain seq x y z
N MET A 1 18.86 -0.93 -56.58
CA MET A 1 18.01 -0.60 -55.41
C MET A 1 16.73 -1.39 -55.63
N ASN A 2 16.50 -2.47 -54.88
CA ASN A 2 15.28 -3.26 -55.05
C ASN A 2 14.16 -2.58 -54.25
N GLN A 3 13.09 -2.14 -54.92
CA GLN A 3 11.93 -1.61 -54.22
C GLN A 3 11.18 -2.77 -53.55
N LEU A 4 10.95 -2.63 -52.23
CA LEU A 4 10.16 -3.55 -51.42
C LEU A 4 8.71 -3.07 -51.39
N ILE A 5 7.76 -3.93 -51.73
CA ILE A 5 6.33 -3.65 -51.70
C ILE A 5 5.71 -4.48 -50.58
N HIS A 6 5.08 -3.81 -49.62
CA HIS A 6 4.41 -4.47 -48.50
C HIS A 6 2.89 -4.45 -48.72
N LEU A 7 2.30 -5.64 -48.91
CA LEU A 7 0.85 -5.78 -49.12
C LEU A 7 0.07 -5.95 -47.81
N GLY A 8 0.76 -6.16 -46.68
CA GLY A 8 0.12 -6.31 -45.38
C GLY A 8 -0.53 -7.70 -45.21
N ILE A 9 -1.65 -7.76 -44.48
CA ILE A 9 -2.40 -9.01 -44.26
C ILE A 9 -3.42 -9.18 -45.39
N ILE A 10 -3.17 -10.15 -46.27
CA ILE A 10 -4.03 -10.43 -47.43
C ILE A 10 -4.94 -11.66 -47.21
N GLY A 11 -4.81 -12.34 -46.06
CA GLY A 11 -5.69 -13.46 -45.70
C GLY A 11 -5.58 -14.64 -46.66
N THR A 12 -6.68 -15.01 -47.33
CA THR A 12 -6.73 -16.06 -48.37
C THR A 12 -6.74 -15.51 -49.79
N GLU A 13 -6.58 -14.20 -49.97
CA GLU A 13 -6.56 -13.54 -51.28
C GLU A 13 -5.35 -14.00 -52.11
N LEU A 14 -5.53 -14.11 -53.43
CA LEU A 14 -4.44 -14.42 -54.37
C LEU A 14 -3.49 -13.22 -54.50
N ILE A 15 -2.22 -13.50 -54.75
CA ILE A 15 -1.17 -12.47 -54.66
C ILE A 15 -1.32 -11.38 -55.73
N GLU A 16 -1.69 -11.76 -56.95
CA GLU A 16 -1.91 -10.85 -58.06
C GLU A 16 -3.12 -9.94 -57.83
N VAL A 17 -4.15 -10.44 -57.14
CA VAL A 17 -5.33 -9.64 -56.79
C VAL A 17 -4.97 -8.61 -55.73
N ALA A 18 -4.28 -9.03 -54.67
CA ALA A 18 -3.82 -8.13 -53.62
C ALA A 18 -2.86 -7.06 -54.16
N PHE A 19 -1.94 -7.44 -55.06
CA PHE A 19 -1.03 -6.51 -55.72
C PHE A 19 -1.77 -5.50 -56.60
N ASN A 20 -2.71 -5.95 -57.44
CA ASN A 20 -3.48 -5.06 -58.31
C ASN A 20 -4.41 -4.13 -57.52
N ASN A 21 -4.98 -4.59 -56.41
CA ASN A 21 -5.74 -3.75 -55.49
C ASN A 21 -4.85 -2.65 -54.88
N LYS A 22 -3.61 -3.01 -54.49
CA LYS A 22 -2.63 -2.02 -54.02
C LYS A 22 -2.23 -1.02 -55.10
N ALA A 23 -2.07 -1.50 -56.33
CA ALA A 23 -1.78 -0.67 -57.50
C ALA A 23 -2.95 0.26 -57.88
N LEU A 24 -4.20 -0.11 -57.57
CA LEU A 24 -5.37 0.74 -57.75
C LEU A 24 -5.38 1.92 -56.77
N GLU A 25 -4.94 1.70 -55.52
CA GLU A 25 -4.82 2.76 -54.50
C GLU A 25 -3.64 3.69 -54.79
N ASN A 26 -2.52 3.13 -55.25
CA ASN A 26 -1.30 3.87 -55.55
C ASN A 26 -0.57 3.19 -56.73
N PRO A 27 -0.57 3.78 -57.93
CA PRO A 27 0.06 3.17 -59.10
C PRO A 27 1.52 2.77 -58.84
N ILE A 28 1.89 1.57 -59.31
CA ILE A 28 3.19 0.94 -59.10
C ILE A 28 3.91 0.89 -60.45
N THR A 29 5.00 1.64 -60.60
CA THR A 29 5.80 1.66 -61.83
C THR A 29 6.94 0.65 -61.76
N VAL A 30 7.00 -0.25 -62.74
CA VAL A 30 8.01 -1.31 -62.90
C VAL A 30 8.89 -0.96 -64.11
N ASN A 31 10.19 -0.76 -63.89
CA ASN A 31 11.14 -0.51 -64.99
C ASN A 31 11.65 -1.84 -65.59
N SER A 32 12.15 -1.79 -66.82
CA SER A 32 12.57 -2.97 -67.61
C SER A 32 13.77 -3.76 -67.07
N LEU A 33 14.32 -3.38 -65.91
CA LEU A 33 15.48 -4.03 -65.28
C LEU A 33 15.23 -4.37 -63.79
N ASP A 34 14.04 -4.11 -63.25
CA ASP A 34 13.76 -4.25 -61.82
C ASP A 34 12.93 -5.52 -61.54
N TYR A 35 13.33 -6.28 -60.51
CA TYR A 35 12.45 -7.24 -59.83
C TYR A 35 12.07 -6.66 -58.47
N PHE A 36 10.84 -6.93 -58.03
CA PHE A 36 10.32 -6.38 -56.77
C PHE A 36 10.14 -7.50 -55.76
N GLU A 37 10.60 -7.25 -54.53
CA GLU A 37 10.24 -8.11 -53.41
C GLU A 37 8.87 -7.69 -52.90
N ILE A 38 7.99 -8.67 -52.72
CA ILE A 38 6.65 -8.48 -52.20
C ILE A 38 6.50 -9.29 -50.92
N ILE A 39 6.21 -8.60 -49.82
CA ILE A 39 5.91 -9.24 -48.53
C ILE A 39 4.41 -9.15 -48.26
N ALA A 40 3.82 -10.29 -47.94
CA ALA A 40 2.43 -10.40 -47.51
C ALA A 40 2.27 -11.42 -46.39
N VAL A 41 1.31 -11.20 -45.48
CA VAL A 41 0.84 -12.22 -44.55
C VAL A 41 -0.36 -12.91 -45.18
N GLN A 42 -0.14 -14.14 -45.65
CA GLN A 42 -1.14 -14.96 -46.35
C GLN A 42 -1.31 -16.27 -45.57
N GLN A 43 -2.56 -16.66 -45.34
CA GLN A 43 -2.92 -17.84 -44.54
C GLN A 43 -2.22 -17.89 -43.17
N ASN A 44 -2.21 -16.75 -42.45
CA ASN A 44 -1.56 -16.59 -41.12
C ASN A 44 -0.04 -16.83 -41.08
N SER A 45 0.63 -16.79 -42.24
CA SER A 45 2.08 -16.93 -42.32
C SER A 45 2.68 -15.83 -43.19
N ARG A 46 3.87 -15.33 -42.81
CA ARG A 46 4.61 -14.37 -43.64
C ARG A 46 5.11 -15.10 -44.89
N LYS A 47 4.74 -14.60 -46.06
CA LYS A 47 5.18 -15.09 -47.36
C LYS A 47 5.96 -14.01 -48.10
N ILE A 48 6.97 -14.44 -48.84
CA ILE A 48 7.81 -13.58 -49.67
C ILE A 48 7.61 -14.02 -51.12
N TRP A 49 7.19 -13.08 -51.96
CA TRP A 49 6.98 -13.26 -53.37
C TRP A 49 7.97 -12.40 -54.17
N LEU A 50 8.40 -12.92 -55.30
CA LEU A 50 9.20 -12.20 -56.28
C LEU A 50 8.32 -11.81 -57.46
N PHE A 51 8.26 -10.51 -57.76
CA PHE A 51 7.60 -10.01 -58.95
C PHE A 51 8.58 -9.88 -60.12
N VAL A 52 8.25 -10.48 -61.25
CA VAL A 52 9.04 -10.52 -62.49
C VAL A 52 8.21 -10.15 -63.74
N GLY A 53 7.10 -9.43 -63.54
CA GLY A 53 6.22 -9.02 -64.63
C GLY A 53 6.85 -7.98 -65.57
N PRO A 54 6.22 -7.73 -66.73
CA PRO A 54 6.71 -6.79 -67.72
C PRO A 54 6.80 -5.36 -67.15
N SER A 55 7.74 -4.58 -67.70
CA SER A 55 7.83 -3.16 -67.36
C SER A 55 6.58 -2.40 -67.75
N GLY A 56 6.13 -1.50 -66.89
CA GLY A 56 4.95 -0.69 -67.09
C GLY A 56 4.45 -0.11 -65.78
N GLU A 57 3.45 0.76 -65.88
CA GLU A 57 2.74 1.29 -64.72
C GLU A 57 1.51 0.42 -64.46
N TYR A 58 1.52 -0.26 -63.32
CA TYR A 58 0.39 -1.05 -62.82
C TYR A 58 -0.49 -0.10 -62.01
N ASN A 59 -1.73 0.07 -62.44
CA ASN A 59 -2.68 1.03 -61.84
C ASN A 59 -4.04 0.39 -61.49
N GLY A 60 -4.05 -0.95 -61.39
CA GLY A 60 -5.23 -1.73 -61.00
C GLY A 60 -6.42 -1.68 -61.98
N SER A 61 -6.29 -1.00 -63.14
CA SER A 61 -7.41 -0.80 -64.08
C SER A 61 -7.08 -1.07 -65.55
N SER A 62 -5.86 -0.74 -66.02
CA SER A 62 -5.48 -0.87 -67.43
C SER A 62 -4.29 -1.80 -67.68
N THR A 63 -3.36 -1.85 -66.72
CA THR A 63 -2.27 -2.84 -66.68
C THR A 63 -2.41 -3.62 -65.38
N LEU A 64 -2.66 -4.93 -65.48
CA LEU A 64 -2.85 -5.82 -64.34
C LEU A 64 -1.72 -6.84 -64.30
N ALA A 65 -1.18 -7.06 -63.10
CA ALA A 65 -0.33 -8.19 -62.82
C ALA A 65 -1.16 -9.48 -62.85
N THR A 66 -0.56 -10.56 -63.31
CA THR A 66 -1.13 -11.90 -63.37
C THR A 66 -0.37 -12.83 -62.46
N GLU A 67 -0.95 -13.98 -62.10
CA GLU A 67 -0.28 -14.98 -61.24
C GLU A 67 1.13 -15.37 -61.75
N GLN A 68 1.33 -15.37 -63.07
CA GLN A 68 2.61 -15.73 -63.70
C GLN A 68 3.74 -14.72 -63.44
N ASP A 69 3.37 -13.50 -63.06
CA ASP A 69 4.33 -12.45 -62.73
C ASP A 69 4.89 -12.61 -61.31
N PHE A 70 4.35 -13.55 -60.50
CA PHE A 70 4.77 -13.79 -59.12
C PHE A 70 5.37 -15.18 -58.96
N THR A 71 6.47 -15.25 -58.21
CA THR A 71 7.07 -16.52 -57.81
C THR A 71 7.24 -16.56 -56.29
N LEU A 72 6.67 -17.58 -55.63
CA LEU A 72 6.79 -17.74 -54.19
C LEU A 72 8.20 -18.21 -53.80
N ILE A 73 8.79 -17.56 -52.79
CA ILE A 73 10.06 -17.98 -52.20
C ILE A 73 9.79 -18.81 -50.94
N ASP A 74 9.86 -20.13 -51.07
CA ASP A 74 9.43 -21.09 -50.05
C ASP A 74 10.31 -21.13 -48.79
N SER A 75 11.50 -20.52 -48.81
CA SER A 75 12.46 -20.54 -47.69
C SER A 75 12.20 -19.50 -46.59
N GLY A 76 11.24 -18.58 -46.74
CA GLY A 76 10.95 -17.50 -45.77
C GLY A 76 12.08 -16.47 -45.57
N ILE A 77 13.20 -16.65 -46.28
CA ILE A 77 14.39 -15.79 -46.28
C ILE A 77 14.80 -15.62 -47.75
N LEU A 78 14.97 -14.38 -48.19
CA LEU A 78 15.57 -14.06 -49.48
C LEU A 78 17.06 -14.42 -49.46
N THR A 79 17.42 -15.46 -50.20
CA THR A 79 18.81 -15.79 -50.49
C THR A 79 18.98 -15.91 -51.99
N SER A 80 20.18 -15.63 -52.51
CA SER A 80 20.46 -15.78 -53.95
C SER A 80 20.18 -17.21 -54.44
N GLN A 81 20.38 -18.22 -53.58
CA GLN A 81 20.04 -19.62 -53.87
C GLN A 81 18.52 -19.85 -53.96
N ALA A 82 17.74 -19.23 -53.08
CA ALA A 82 16.28 -19.36 -53.09
C ALA A 82 15.68 -18.68 -54.33
N ILE A 83 16.21 -17.53 -54.75
CA ILE A 83 15.84 -16.86 -56.01
C ILE A 83 16.19 -17.74 -57.22
N GLN A 84 17.40 -18.31 -57.26
CA GLN A 84 17.81 -19.22 -58.34
C GLN A 84 16.93 -20.47 -58.42
N ASN A 85 16.60 -21.08 -57.27
CA ASN A 85 15.74 -22.25 -57.23
C ASN A 85 14.30 -21.92 -57.64
N ALA A 86 13.81 -20.73 -57.29
CA ALA A 86 12.46 -20.27 -57.62
C ALA A 86 12.30 -19.92 -59.11
N LEU A 87 13.31 -19.31 -59.73
CA LEU A 87 13.31 -18.94 -61.16
C LEU A 87 13.66 -20.11 -62.09
N GLY A 88 14.44 -21.09 -61.63
CA GLY A 88 14.88 -22.25 -62.42
C GLY A 88 15.72 -21.86 -63.65
N ASP A 89 15.69 -22.70 -64.70
CA ASP A 89 16.33 -22.44 -66.01
C ASP A 89 15.45 -21.59 -66.96
N LYS A 90 14.40 -20.92 -66.47
CA LYS A 90 13.46 -20.20 -67.33
C LYS A 90 14.16 -19.00 -67.99
N PRO A 91 14.16 -18.89 -69.34
CA PRO A 91 14.67 -17.72 -70.01
C PRO A 91 13.75 -16.54 -69.68
N VAL A 92 14.30 -15.49 -69.09
CA VAL A 92 13.61 -14.20 -68.92
C VAL A 92 13.41 -13.63 -70.32
N LEU A 93 12.21 -13.81 -70.88
CA LEU A 93 11.80 -13.21 -72.13
C LEU A 93 11.14 -11.86 -71.84
N ALA A 94 11.89 -10.77 -72.04
CA ALA A 94 11.41 -9.58 -72.72
C ALA A 94 12.58 -8.68 -73.15
N GLY A 95 12.76 -8.48 -74.46
CA GLY A 95 13.40 -7.27 -75.00
C GLY A 95 14.84 -7.36 -75.50
N GLY A 96 15.14 -8.30 -76.41
CA GLY A 96 16.08 -8.14 -77.52
C GLY A 96 17.44 -7.46 -77.30
N ASN A 97 18.47 -8.23 -76.91
CA ASN A 97 19.79 -8.27 -77.57
C ASN A 97 20.56 -9.49 -77.02
N THR A 98 20.97 -10.42 -77.89
CA THR A 98 21.36 -11.79 -77.50
C THR A 98 22.84 -11.99 -77.16
N ASP A 99 23.64 -10.95 -76.93
CA ASP A 99 25.08 -11.15 -76.70
C ASP A 99 25.69 -10.46 -75.45
N ASP A 100 24.91 -9.83 -74.56
CA ASP A 100 25.51 -9.18 -73.37
C ASP A 100 24.72 -9.27 -72.04
N THR A 101 23.58 -9.97 -71.98
CA THR A 101 22.68 -9.93 -70.80
C THR A 101 22.79 -11.13 -69.86
N ALA A 102 23.37 -12.26 -70.28
CA ALA A 102 23.62 -13.39 -69.37
C ALA A 102 24.88 -13.21 -68.51
N LYS A 103 25.78 -12.31 -68.91
CA LYS A 103 27.06 -12.06 -68.22
C LYS A 103 26.95 -10.93 -67.19
N THR A 104 26.21 -9.87 -67.51
CA THR A 104 25.96 -8.73 -66.62
C THR A 104 25.01 -9.08 -65.46
N LEU A 105 24.02 -9.96 -65.64
CA LEU A 105 23.20 -10.47 -64.51
C LEU A 105 23.93 -11.49 -63.63
N ARG A 106 24.94 -12.21 -64.13
CA ARG A 106 25.81 -13.06 -63.30
C ARG A 106 26.79 -12.25 -62.45
N ASP A 107 27.20 -11.08 -62.95
CA ASP A 107 28.14 -10.20 -62.27
C ASP A 107 27.43 -9.18 -61.34
N ASP A 108 26.15 -8.83 -61.59
CA ASP A 108 25.34 -7.96 -60.70
C ASP A 108 24.54 -8.73 -59.62
N VAL A 109 24.31 -10.04 -59.77
CA VAL A 109 23.87 -10.90 -58.64
C VAL A 109 25.03 -11.18 -57.66
N ASN A 110 26.25 -10.77 -58.03
CA ASN A 110 27.38 -10.55 -57.13
C ASN A 110 27.34 -9.11 -56.54
N ILE A 111 26.17 -8.62 -56.11
CA ILE A 111 26.17 -7.81 -54.88
C ILE A 111 26.72 -8.73 -53.81
N LYS A 112 28.05 -8.68 -53.64
CA LYS A 112 28.79 -9.31 -52.57
C LYS A 112 28.17 -8.83 -51.26
N GLN A 113 27.18 -9.52 -50.72
CA GLN A 113 27.20 -9.71 -49.28
C GLN A 113 28.51 -10.44 -49.04
N ASN A 114 29.48 -9.74 -48.51
CA ASN A 114 30.74 -10.37 -48.19
C ASN A 114 30.44 -11.35 -47.05
N VAL A 115 30.30 -12.64 -47.38
CA VAL A 115 29.97 -13.65 -46.37
C VAL A 115 31.26 -14.07 -45.67
N ALA A 116 31.32 -13.87 -44.36
CA ALA A 116 32.29 -14.50 -43.50
C ALA A 116 31.58 -15.65 -42.76
N ALA A 117 32.24 -16.79 -42.54
CA ALA A 117 31.52 -17.91 -41.91
C ALA A 117 31.15 -17.59 -40.45
N ASN A 118 32.06 -16.93 -39.73
CA ASN A 118 32.00 -16.61 -38.32
C ASN A 118 32.82 -15.34 -37.95
N ILE A 119 32.88 -14.99 -36.66
CA ILE A 119 33.64 -13.83 -36.16
C ILE A 119 35.14 -13.96 -36.44
N ALA A 120 35.71 -15.16 -36.29
CA ALA A 120 37.13 -15.39 -36.58
C ALA A 120 37.48 -15.04 -38.03
N ASN A 121 36.59 -15.33 -38.98
CA ASN A 121 36.75 -14.92 -40.37
C ASN A 121 36.64 -13.40 -40.54
N LEU A 122 35.70 -12.73 -39.87
CA LEU A 122 35.63 -11.25 -39.89
C LEU A 122 36.92 -10.60 -39.40
N LYS A 123 37.55 -11.15 -38.35
CA LYS A 123 38.84 -10.65 -37.81
C LYS A 123 40.01 -10.78 -38.80
N THR A 124 39.85 -11.54 -39.87
CA THR A 124 40.90 -11.78 -40.89
C THR A 124 40.61 -11.11 -42.24
N VAL A 125 39.52 -10.33 -42.36
CA VAL A 125 39.17 -9.65 -43.61
C VAL A 125 40.27 -8.65 -43.98
N ASP A 126 40.69 -8.69 -45.24
CA ASP A 126 41.64 -7.73 -45.80
C ASP A 126 40.95 -6.38 -46.02
N VAL A 127 41.10 -5.49 -45.05
CA VAL A 127 40.44 -4.17 -45.03
C VAL A 127 40.87 -3.25 -46.17
N SER A 128 41.99 -3.54 -46.87
CA SER A 128 42.39 -2.79 -48.06
C SER A 128 41.48 -3.03 -49.27
N LYS A 129 40.64 -4.08 -49.21
CA LYS A 129 39.75 -4.52 -50.28
C LYS A 129 38.28 -4.18 -50.05
N ILE A 130 37.96 -3.51 -48.94
CA ILE A 130 36.59 -3.18 -48.54
C ILE A 130 36.47 -1.68 -48.34
N LYS A 131 35.28 -1.13 -48.54
CA LYS A 131 34.97 0.29 -48.37
C LYS A 131 34.16 0.52 -47.11
N ASP A 132 34.20 1.75 -46.60
CA ASP A 132 33.33 2.18 -45.51
C ASP A 132 31.86 1.94 -45.87
N GLY A 133 31.09 1.35 -44.94
CA GLY A 133 29.71 0.94 -45.14
C GLY A 133 29.51 -0.46 -45.73
N ASP A 134 30.57 -1.16 -46.20
CA ASP A 134 30.43 -2.50 -46.79
C ASP A 134 29.83 -3.49 -45.79
N GLU A 135 28.86 -4.29 -46.26
CA GLU A 135 28.12 -5.22 -45.41
C GLU A 135 28.64 -6.65 -45.48
N PHE A 136 28.63 -7.30 -44.32
CA PHE A 136 29.07 -8.66 -44.13
C PHE A 136 28.02 -9.46 -43.35
N SER A 137 27.60 -10.60 -43.90
CA SER A 137 26.73 -11.54 -43.19
C SER A 137 27.56 -12.69 -42.64
N ILE A 138 27.34 -13.04 -41.37
CA ILE A 138 27.90 -14.25 -40.75
C ILE A 138 26.80 -15.22 -40.34
N THR A 139 27.11 -16.52 -40.39
CA THR A 139 26.13 -17.59 -40.13
C THR A 139 26.14 -18.13 -38.69
N GLY A 140 27.05 -17.62 -37.87
CA GLY A 140 27.20 -17.94 -36.46
C GLY A 140 28.32 -17.12 -35.83
N HIS A 141 28.45 -17.13 -34.51
CA HIS A 141 29.56 -16.47 -33.81
C HIS A 141 30.86 -17.26 -33.97
N SER A 142 30.81 -18.55 -33.66
CA SER A 142 31.93 -19.50 -33.68
C SER A 142 31.72 -20.55 -34.78
N ILE A 143 30.54 -21.17 -34.81
CA ILE A 143 30.17 -22.20 -35.78
C ILE A 143 28.83 -21.87 -36.43
N LYS A 144 28.62 -22.35 -37.66
CA LYS A 144 27.37 -22.13 -38.38
C LYS A 144 26.18 -22.63 -37.57
N GLY A 145 25.20 -21.75 -37.32
CA GLY A 145 23.94 -22.10 -36.67
C GLY A 145 23.94 -22.03 -35.13
N ASP A 146 24.99 -21.53 -34.50
CA ASP A 146 25.07 -21.35 -33.03
C ASP A 146 24.20 -20.19 -32.48
N GLY A 147 23.40 -19.53 -33.33
CA GLY A 147 22.57 -18.38 -32.96
C GLY A 147 23.32 -17.04 -32.95
N GLY A 148 24.66 -17.05 -33.01
CA GLY A 148 25.51 -15.86 -33.00
C GLY A 148 25.61 -15.10 -34.33
N GLY A 149 24.91 -15.58 -35.36
CA GLY A 149 24.92 -15.02 -36.72
C GLY A 149 24.40 -13.58 -36.81
N GLY A 150 24.55 -12.94 -37.96
CA GLY A 150 23.99 -11.61 -38.20
C GLY A 150 24.69 -10.80 -39.29
N VAL A 151 24.25 -9.56 -39.47
CA VAL A 151 24.81 -8.62 -40.46
C VAL A 151 25.64 -7.55 -39.75
N PHE A 152 26.80 -7.25 -40.31
CA PHE A 152 27.74 -6.23 -39.86
C PHE A 152 28.02 -5.26 -41.00
N PHE A 153 28.36 -4.01 -40.69
CA PHE A 153 28.91 -3.07 -41.66
C PHE A 153 30.31 -2.64 -41.22
N TRP A 154 31.20 -2.43 -42.17
CA TRP A 154 32.53 -1.88 -41.91
C TRP A 154 32.44 -0.38 -41.67
N ASN A 155 33.03 0.11 -40.58
CA ASN A 155 33.27 1.53 -40.34
C ASN A 155 34.78 1.75 -40.16
N ALA A 156 35.45 2.25 -41.19
CA ALA A 156 36.90 2.46 -41.27
C ALA A 156 37.43 3.49 -40.26
N SER A 157 36.58 4.43 -39.82
CA SER A 157 36.94 5.48 -38.87
C SER A 157 36.76 5.08 -37.40
N SER A 158 36.02 4.00 -37.15
CA SER A 158 35.64 3.62 -35.79
C SER A 158 36.85 3.21 -34.95
N THR A 159 36.94 3.79 -33.76
CA THR A 159 37.91 3.45 -32.71
C THR A 159 37.25 2.74 -31.54
N ALA A 160 35.96 2.39 -31.66
CA ALA A 160 35.20 1.79 -30.58
C ALA A 160 35.89 0.50 -30.07
N THR A 161 35.85 0.28 -28.76
CA THR A 161 36.46 -0.90 -28.13
C THR A 161 35.79 -2.18 -28.66
N PRO A 162 36.55 -3.17 -29.15
CA PRO A 162 35.97 -4.44 -29.57
C PRO A 162 35.36 -5.17 -28.37
N ASP A 163 34.21 -5.78 -28.58
CA ASP A 163 33.52 -6.62 -27.59
C ASP A 163 33.31 -8.06 -28.08
N ASP A 164 33.82 -8.37 -29.27
CA ASP A 164 33.73 -9.66 -29.95
C ASP A 164 32.30 -10.15 -30.24
N GLY A 165 31.29 -9.27 -30.14
CA GLY A 165 29.92 -9.62 -30.51
C GLY A 165 29.21 -8.55 -31.34
N THR A 166 29.21 -7.30 -30.87
CA THR A 166 28.60 -6.16 -31.58
C THR A 166 29.62 -5.29 -32.30
N ILE A 167 30.87 -5.29 -31.84
CA ILE A 167 31.98 -4.51 -32.38
C ILE A 167 33.19 -5.45 -32.55
N ILE A 168 33.57 -5.71 -33.79
CA ILE A 168 34.67 -6.63 -34.13
C ILE A 168 35.82 -5.82 -34.73
N GLN A 169 37.01 -5.98 -34.15
CA GLN A 169 38.24 -5.40 -34.67
C GLN A 169 38.93 -6.41 -35.60
N VAL A 170 39.40 -5.95 -36.76
CA VAL A 170 40.25 -6.75 -37.64
C VAL A 170 41.66 -6.84 -37.07
N ASN A 171 42.26 -8.02 -37.10
CA ASN A 171 43.58 -8.28 -36.54
C ASN A 171 44.64 -7.33 -37.15
N GLY A 172 45.42 -6.68 -36.28
CA GLY A 172 46.48 -5.76 -36.67
C GLY A 172 46.02 -4.36 -37.12
N GLN A 173 44.71 -4.08 -37.13
CA GLN A 173 44.18 -2.75 -37.45
C GLN A 173 43.94 -1.95 -36.18
N THR A 174 44.48 -0.73 -36.08
CA THR A 174 44.22 0.15 -34.92
C THR A 174 42.84 0.83 -35.04
N ASN A 175 42.52 1.35 -36.21
CA ASN A 175 41.22 1.94 -36.56
C ASN A 175 40.42 1.01 -37.47
N GLY A 176 39.10 1.19 -37.49
CA GLY A 176 38.20 0.40 -38.32
C GLY A 176 37.55 -0.73 -37.53
N ARG A 177 36.22 -0.81 -37.55
CA ARG A 177 35.44 -1.86 -36.87
C ARG A 177 34.34 -2.40 -37.77
N PHE A 178 34.08 -3.69 -37.69
CA PHE A 178 32.79 -4.23 -38.08
C PHE A 178 31.80 -3.97 -36.95
N ILE A 179 30.72 -3.25 -37.27
CA ILE A 179 29.66 -2.90 -36.34
C ILE A 179 28.42 -3.71 -36.71
N ARG A 180 27.88 -4.47 -35.77
CA ARG A 180 26.68 -5.27 -35.96
C ARG A 180 25.49 -4.35 -36.21
N LYS A 181 24.71 -4.61 -37.27
CA LYS A 181 23.45 -3.91 -37.50
C LYS A 181 22.42 -4.34 -36.46
N ARG A 182 21.91 -3.38 -35.69
CA ARG A 182 20.88 -3.58 -34.67
C ARG A 182 19.63 -2.78 -35.05
N PHE A 183 18.48 -3.44 -35.16
CA PHE A 183 17.20 -2.79 -35.45
C PHE A 183 16.39 -2.60 -34.17
N GLY A 184 16.98 -1.94 -33.16
CA GLY A 184 16.36 -1.77 -31.84
C GLY A 184 16.22 -3.06 -31.02
N THR A 185 16.77 -4.18 -31.49
CA THR A 185 16.67 -5.48 -30.81
C THR A 185 17.58 -5.55 -29.58
N PRO A 186 17.16 -6.26 -28.51
CA PRO A 186 18.04 -6.62 -27.41
C PRO A 186 19.28 -7.37 -27.90
N VAL A 187 20.39 -7.29 -27.14
CA VAL A 187 21.55 -8.16 -27.35
C VAL A 187 21.30 -9.52 -26.71
N ILE A 188 21.80 -10.59 -27.34
CA ILE A 188 21.63 -11.97 -26.86
C ILE A 188 22.99 -12.62 -26.55
N PRO A 189 23.06 -13.58 -25.61
CA PRO A 189 24.32 -14.23 -25.23
C PRO A 189 25.11 -14.86 -26.40
N GLU A 190 24.41 -15.47 -27.36
CA GLU A 190 25.00 -16.18 -28.50
C GLU A 190 25.81 -15.26 -29.41
N TRP A 191 25.51 -13.95 -29.43
CA TRP A 191 26.29 -12.96 -30.17
C TRP A 191 27.71 -12.81 -29.62
N PHE A 192 27.95 -13.23 -28.38
CA PHE A 192 29.26 -13.18 -27.71
C PHE A 192 29.86 -14.58 -27.53
N GLY A 193 29.28 -15.59 -28.18
CA GLY A 193 29.78 -16.96 -28.19
C GLY A 193 29.23 -17.87 -27.10
N ALA A 194 28.20 -17.47 -26.35
CA ALA A 194 27.49 -18.38 -25.46
C ALA A 194 26.86 -19.52 -26.26
N LYS A 195 26.91 -20.74 -25.72
CA LYS A 195 26.30 -21.94 -26.30
C LYS A 195 24.89 -22.18 -25.75
N GLY A 196 24.71 -21.89 -24.46
CA GLY A 196 23.44 -22.08 -23.75
C GLY A 196 22.96 -23.54 -23.73
N ASP A 197 23.90 -24.48 -23.67
CA ASP A 197 23.70 -25.92 -23.67
C ASP A 197 24.26 -26.58 -22.40
N PHE A 198 24.10 -25.91 -21.25
CA PHE A 198 24.64 -26.36 -19.96
C PHE A 198 24.13 -27.75 -19.56
N LEU A 199 22.84 -28.05 -19.77
CA LEU A 199 22.30 -29.36 -19.40
C LEU A 199 22.80 -30.49 -20.31
N GLU A 200 23.08 -30.18 -21.57
CA GLU A 200 23.55 -31.15 -22.55
C GLU A 200 25.06 -31.42 -22.44
N ASN A 201 25.85 -30.36 -22.24
CA ASN A 201 27.31 -30.41 -22.40
C ASN A 201 28.09 -29.80 -21.24
N GLY A 202 27.44 -29.25 -20.22
CA GLY A 202 28.11 -28.54 -19.13
C GLY A 202 28.87 -27.32 -19.63
N SER A 203 28.29 -26.53 -20.54
CA SER A 203 28.94 -25.33 -21.07
C SER A 203 29.14 -24.28 -19.98
N ASN A 204 30.37 -23.77 -19.90
CA ASN A 204 30.66 -22.53 -19.19
C ASN A 204 30.51 -21.34 -20.15
N ASP A 205 29.46 -20.56 -19.98
CA ASP A 205 29.09 -19.40 -20.80
C ASP A 205 29.50 -18.06 -20.16
N THR A 206 30.24 -18.11 -19.05
CA THR A 206 30.62 -16.93 -18.23
C THR A 206 31.23 -15.79 -19.04
N GLU A 207 32.24 -16.07 -19.88
CA GLU A 207 32.93 -15.02 -20.64
C GLU A 207 31.97 -14.29 -21.59
N ALA A 208 31.06 -15.02 -22.22
CA ALA A 208 30.07 -14.46 -23.12
C ALA A 208 29.04 -13.59 -22.36
N LEU A 209 28.56 -14.05 -21.20
CA LEU A 209 27.63 -13.29 -20.37
C LEU A 209 28.29 -12.06 -19.75
N LEU A 210 29.56 -12.10 -19.32
CA LEU A 210 30.28 -10.92 -18.83
C LEU A 210 30.42 -9.84 -19.90
N LYS A 211 30.60 -10.23 -21.18
CA LYS A 211 30.57 -9.28 -22.31
C LYS A 211 29.17 -8.74 -22.57
N LEU A 212 28.14 -9.60 -22.47
CA LEU A 212 26.74 -9.24 -22.63
C LEU A 212 26.30 -8.16 -21.62
N PHE A 213 26.68 -8.31 -20.34
CA PHE A 213 26.28 -7.41 -19.26
C PHE A 213 26.95 -6.01 -19.31
N LYS A 214 27.82 -5.76 -20.29
CA LYS A 214 28.27 -4.41 -20.66
C LYS A 214 27.24 -3.62 -21.49
N HIS A 215 26.11 -4.25 -21.82
CA HIS A 215 24.99 -3.64 -22.55
C HIS A 215 23.78 -3.49 -21.63
N ARG A 216 22.86 -2.58 -21.99
CA ARG A 216 21.68 -2.26 -21.16
C ARG A 216 20.38 -2.96 -21.59
N ASN A 217 20.22 -3.34 -22.86
CA ASN A 217 19.00 -4.00 -23.33
C ASN A 217 19.34 -5.43 -23.75
N ILE A 218 19.12 -6.39 -22.86
CA ILE A 218 19.56 -7.77 -22.96
C ILE A 218 18.35 -8.70 -23.01
N ALA A 219 18.40 -9.70 -23.90
CA ALA A 219 17.45 -10.81 -23.89
C ALA A 219 18.20 -12.15 -23.87
N LEU A 220 17.87 -13.01 -22.90
CA LEU A 220 18.25 -14.41 -22.95
C LEU A 220 17.41 -15.12 -24.02
N THR A 221 18.03 -16.05 -24.75
CA THR A 221 17.36 -16.79 -25.82
C THR A 221 16.46 -17.86 -25.22
N GLU A 222 15.19 -17.87 -25.63
CA GLU A 222 14.14 -18.69 -25.04
C GLU A 222 14.56 -20.15 -24.79
N SER A 223 14.27 -20.65 -23.59
CA SER A 223 14.54 -22.03 -23.15
C SER A 223 16.02 -22.46 -23.14
N LYS A 224 16.98 -21.55 -23.36
CA LYS A 224 18.41 -21.87 -23.25
C LYS A 224 18.90 -21.98 -21.81
N HIS A 225 19.95 -22.78 -21.61
CA HIS A 225 20.55 -23.10 -20.32
C HIS A 225 22.00 -22.61 -20.27
N TYR A 226 22.27 -21.47 -19.64
CA TYR A 226 23.59 -20.85 -19.59
C TYR A 226 24.32 -21.16 -18.29
N GLY A 227 25.49 -21.78 -18.34
CA GLY A 227 26.31 -22.05 -17.15
C GLY A 227 27.21 -20.86 -16.80
N VAL A 228 27.23 -20.42 -15.53
CA VAL A 228 28.09 -19.33 -15.05
C VAL A 228 28.93 -19.71 -13.83
N SER A 229 30.22 -19.38 -13.87
CA SER A 229 31.21 -19.60 -12.81
C SER A 229 31.69 -18.28 -12.17
N GLU A 230 31.25 -17.13 -12.67
CA GLU A 230 31.54 -15.80 -12.13
C GLU A 230 30.25 -14.98 -11.99
N SER A 231 30.26 -14.00 -11.09
CA SER A 231 29.17 -13.05 -10.87
C SER A 231 28.95 -12.14 -12.08
N LEU A 232 27.69 -11.97 -12.47
CA LEU A 232 27.26 -11.05 -13.53
C LEU A 232 26.95 -9.67 -12.93
N ILE A 233 27.54 -8.61 -13.47
CA ILE A 233 27.44 -7.25 -12.94
C ILE A 233 26.72 -6.35 -13.96
N PRO A 234 25.41 -6.11 -13.82
CA PRO A 234 24.68 -5.20 -14.70
C PRO A 234 25.11 -3.74 -14.49
N LEU A 235 24.98 -2.94 -15.54
CA LEU A 235 25.10 -1.48 -15.47
C LEU A 235 23.77 -0.84 -15.03
N SER A 236 23.78 0.43 -14.64
CA SER A 236 22.54 1.21 -14.52
C SER A 236 21.72 1.19 -15.81
N ASP A 237 20.40 1.24 -15.65
CA ASP A 237 19.38 1.15 -16.70
C ASP A 237 19.38 -0.19 -17.48
N THR A 238 20.00 -1.23 -16.92
CA THR A 238 19.99 -2.56 -17.55
C THR A 238 18.62 -3.22 -17.42
N ILE A 239 18.07 -3.67 -18.54
CA ILE A 239 16.92 -4.55 -18.66
C ILE A 239 17.41 -5.91 -19.14
N LEU A 240 17.24 -6.93 -18.29
CA LEU A 240 17.44 -8.33 -18.62
C LEU A 240 16.09 -9.02 -18.78
N GLU A 241 15.77 -9.37 -20.02
CA GLU A 241 14.60 -10.17 -20.39
C GLU A 241 14.99 -11.64 -20.51
N GLY A 242 14.35 -12.50 -19.73
CA GLY A 242 14.70 -13.90 -19.66
C GLY A 242 14.02 -14.80 -20.68
N ASN A 243 12.83 -14.48 -21.20
CA ASN A 243 12.07 -15.34 -22.11
C ASN A 243 12.01 -16.84 -21.70
N ASN A 244 11.83 -17.15 -20.41
CA ASN A 244 11.85 -18.51 -19.85
C ASN A 244 13.22 -19.25 -19.98
N SER A 245 14.32 -18.53 -20.09
CA SER A 245 15.68 -19.11 -20.07
C SER A 245 16.17 -19.40 -18.65
N PHE A 246 17.29 -20.12 -18.56
CA PHE A 246 17.88 -20.59 -17.32
C PHE A 246 19.33 -20.14 -17.19
N ILE A 247 19.70 -19.65 -16.01
CA ILE A 247 21.09 -19.41 -15.60
C ILE A 247 21.44 -20.46 -14.55
N HIS A 248 22.45 -21.26 -14.83
CA HIS A 248 22.91 -22.34 -13.98
C HIS A 248 24.21 -21.94 -13.31
N VAL A 249 24.33 -22.18 -12.02
CA VAL A 249 25.64 -22.06 -11.37
C VAL A 249 26.51 -23.24 -11.81
N HIS A 250 27.60 -22.92 -12.53
CA HIS A 250 28.51 -23.87 -13.13
C HIS A 250 29.43 -24.51 -12.06
N PRO A 251 29.80 -25.81 -12.17
CA PRO A 251 30.69 -26.46 -11.21
C PRO A 251 32.13 -25.93 -11.19
N ASP A 252 32.62 -25.39 -12.31
CA ASP A 252 33.96 -24.78 -12.43
C ASP A 252 34.08 -23.40 -11.76
N ILE A 253 33.41 -23.15 -10.63
CA ILE A 253 33.63 -21.89 -9.92
C ILE A 253 35.10 -21.83 -9.52
N GLU A 254 35.85 -20.87 -10.06
CA GLU A 254 37.30 -20.78 -9.90
C GLU A 254 37.67 -20.72 -8.41
N ASN A 255 38.34 -21.76 -7.90
CA ASN A 255 38.91 -21.85 -6.55
C ASN A 255 40.00 -20.78 -6.28
N ASP A 256 40.02 -19.67 -7.03
CA ASP A 256 41.05 -18.65 -6.93
C ASP A 256 40.84 -17.79 -5.69
N VAL A 257 41.33 -18.38 -4.60
CA VAL A 257 41.90 -17.77 -3.42
C VAL A 257 42.60 -16.45 -3.79
N LEU A 258 42.01 -15.33 -3.32
CA LEU A 258 42.70 -14.16 -2.77
C LEU A 258 43.35 -13.10 -3.69
N GLU A 259 42.59 -12.41 -4.53
CA GLU A 259 42.94 -10.99 -4.81
C GLU A 259 41.79 -10.00 -4.59
N ASN A 260 40.51 -10.41 -4.69
CA ASN A 260 39.39 -9.54 -4.33
C ASN A 260 38.13 -10.31 -3.86
N PRO A 261 38.01 -10.64 -2.55
CA PRO A 261 36.89 -11.43 -2.00
C PRO A 261 35.52 -10.71 -2.07
N GLU A 262 35.46 -9.48 -2.57
CA GLU A 262 34.19 -8.81 -2.84
C GLU A 262 33.47 -9.33 -4.11
N TYR A 263 34.20 -9.87 -5.09
CA TYR A 263 33.66 -10.10 -6.44
C TYR A 263 33.53 -11.57 -6.85
N SER A 264 34.12 -12.53 -6.14
CA SER A 264 34.02 -13.94 -6.52
C SER A 264 32.62 -14.53 -6.27
N LEU A 265 32.18 -15.43 -7.17
CA LEU A 265 30.99 -16.26 -6.99
C LEU A 265 31.22 -17.30 -5.87
N ASN A 266 32.47 -17.73 -5.70
CA ASN A 266 32.88 -18.78 -4.76
C ASN A 266 32.76 -18.39 -3.28
N ASP A 267 33.00 -17.13 -2.94
CA ASP A 267 32.97 -16.70 -1.54
C ASP A 267 31.55 -16.44 -1.00
N LYS A 268 30.56 -16.23 -1.89
CA LYS A 268 29.23 -15.71 -1.50
C LYS A 268 28.03 -16.28 -2.26
N GLY A 269 28.21 -17.01 -3.36
CA GLY A 269 27.12 -17.57 -4.18
C GLY A 269 26.31 -16.54 -4.97
N GLU A 270 26.85 -15.33 -5.17
CA GLU A 270 26.17 -14.18 -5.78
C GLU A 270 26.22 -14.20 -7.31
N VAL A 271 25.20 -14.77 -7.95
CA VAL A 271 25.10 -14.90 -9.42
C VAL A 271 24.94 -13.55 -10.11
N ILE A 272 24.11 -12.65 -9.58
CA ILE A 272 23.92 -11.29 -10.13
C ILE A 272 24.19 -10.24 -9.05
N LYS A 273 25.08 -9.28 -9.34
CA LYS A 273 25.51 -8.22 -8.41
C LYS A 273 25.12 -6.84 -8.93
N CYS A 274 24.01 -6.30 -8.43
CA CYS A 274 23.60 -4.92 -8.67
C CYS A 274 24.27 -4.04 -7.59
N ARG A 275 25.41 -3.43 -7.91
CA ARG A 275 26.18 -2.60 -6.96
C ARG A 275 26.41 -1.21 -7.51
N ASP A 276 26.07 -0.17 -6.73
CA ASP A 276 26.24 1.23 -7.13
C ASP A 276 25.52 1.52 -8.48
N VAL A 277 24.30 1.01 -8.63
CA VAL A 277 23.50 1.08 -9.87
C VAL A 277 22.08 1.57 -9.63
N GLU A 278 21.45 2.07 -10.68
CA GLU A 278 20.05 2.50 -10.66
C GLU A 278 19.25 1.89 -11.83
N ASN A 279 17.94 1.79 -11.66
CA ASN A 279 16.99 1.40 -12.71
C ASN A 279 17.24 0.02 -13.36
N VAL A 280 17.83 -0.93 -12.64
CA VAL A 280 18.03 -2.29 -13.15
C VAL A 280 16.73 -3.09 -13.09
N THR A 281 16.32 -3.69 -14.21
CA THR A 281 15.17 -4.59 -14.31
C THR A 281 15.62 -6.01 -14.69
N LEU A 282 15.30 -6.99 -13.85
CA LEU A 282 15.54 -8.41 -14.08
C LEU A 282 14.19 -9.14 -14.17
N ARG A 283 13.88 -9.80 -15.29
CA ARG A 283 12.58 -10.49 -15.40
C ARG A 283 12.54 -11.73 -16.28
N ASN A 284 11.61 -12.64 -15.97
CA ASN A 284 11.22 -13.79 -16.81
C ASN A 284 12.31 -14.87 -17.03
N PHE A 285 13.16 -15.16 -16.04
CA PHE A 285 14.14 -16.26 -16.10
C PHE A 285 14.21 -17.04 -14.79
N THR A 286 14.91 -18.17 -14.83
CA THR A 286 15.19 -19.01 -13.66
C THR A 286 16.69 -19.05 -13.37
N ILE A 287 17.09 -18.93 -12.10
CA ILE A 287 18.45 -19.24 -11.62
C ILE A 287 18.43 -20.59 -10.90
N LYS A 288 19.32 -21.51 -11.26
CA LYS A 288 19.39 -22.87 -10.71
C LYS A 288 20.76 -23.23 -10.12
N LYS A 289 20.74 -24.03 -9.06
CA LYS A 289 21.91 -24.77 -8.57
C LYS A 289 21.82 -26.23 -9.05
N ASP A 290 22.74 -26.66 -9.91
CA ASP A 290 22.82 -28.05 -10.34
C ASP A 290 23.99 -28.78 -9.68
N GLY A 291 23.70 -29.52 -8.60
CA GLY A 291 24.60 -30.54 -8.05
C GLY A 291 25.80 -30.07 -7.20
N VAL A 292 26.13 -28.78 -7.16
CA VAL A 292 27.30 -28.30 -6.39
C VAL A 292 26.92 -27.97 -4.94
N ASP A 293 27.41 -28.72 -3.96
CA ASP A 293 27.27 -28.37 -2.54
C ASP A 293 28.24 -27.24 -2.18
N TYR A 294 27.73 -26.01 -2.14
CA TYR A 294 28.50 -24.86 -1.69
C TYR A 294 28.73 -24.92 -0.18
N ALA A 295 29.98 -24.72 0.24
CA ALA A 295 30.30 -24.33 1.60
C ALA A 295 30.10 -22.82 1.73
N PHE A 296 28.87 -22.39 2.03
CA PHE A 296 28.64 -20.99 2.38
C PHE A 296 29.28 -20.71 3.74
N ASP A 297 30.37 -19.96 3.74
CA ASP A 297 30.91 -19.38 4.97
C ASP A 297 29.80 -18.58 5.66
N ARG A 298 29.66 -18.74 6.98
CA ARG A 298 28.55 -18.25 7.82
C ARG A 298 28.32 -16.73 7.73
N LYS A 299 27.77 -16.25 6.62
CA LYS A 299 27.53 -14.84 6.36
C LYS A 299 26.06 -14.63 6.04
N TRP A 300 25.37 -13.91 6.92
CA TRP A 300 23.96 -13.54 6.81
C TRP A 300 23.63 -12.60 5.63
N GLU A 301 24.65 -12.23 4.84
CA GLU A 301 24.59 -11.24 3.76
C GLU A 301 24.77 -11.84 2.36
N ALA A 302 24.90 -13.16 2.23
CA ALA A 302 25.02 -13.82 0.93
C ALA A 302 23.64 -13.95 0.24
N GLY A 303 23.55 -13.45 -0.99
CA GLY A 303 22.35 -13.50 -1.84
C GLY A 303 22.64 -14.12 -3.20
N VAL A 304 21.70 -14.81 -3.84
CA VAL A 304 21.85 -15.23 -5.25
C VAL A 304 21.83 -14.01 -6.18
N ILE A 305 20.95 -13.06 -5.88
CA ILE A 305 20.94 -11.71 -6.46
C ILE A 305 21.16 -10.73 -5.32
N THR A 306 22.17 -9.87 -5.44
CA THR A 306 22.47 -8.84 -4.42
C THR A 306 22.25 -7.46 -4.99
N PHE A 307 21.53 -6.63 -4.23
CA PHE A 307 21.39 -5.18 -4.42
C PHE A 307 22.15 -4.47 -3.31
N ARG A 308 23.22 -3.76 -3.66
CA ARG A 308 24.05 -2.98 -2.72
C ARG A 308 24.16 -1.56 -3.24
N ASP A 309 23.73 -0.60 -2.44
CA ASP A 309 23.73 0.81 -2.83
C ASP A 309 23.05 0.99 -4.21
N ALA A 310 21.92 0.31 -4.39
CA ALA A 310 21.22 0.21 -5.66
C ALA A 310 19.79 0.75 -5.57
N ASP A 311 19.41 1.57 -6.55
CA ASP A 311 18.19 2.37 -6.48
C ASP A 311 17.19 2.05 -7.60
N HIS A 312 15.89 2.11 -7.29
CA HIS A 312 14.79 1.97 -8.27
C HIS A 312 14.86 0.70 -9.13
N CYS A 313 15.37 -0.40 -8.55
CA CYS A 313 15.52 -1.66 -9.26
C CYS A 313 14.26 -2.54 -9.16
N LEU A 314 14.02 -3.37 -10.17
CA LEU A 314 12.89 -4.29 -10.26
C LEU A 314 13.35 -5.72 -10.54
N VAL A 315 12.90 -6.68 -9.74
CA VAL A 315 12.96 -8.11 -10.04
C VAL A 315 11.52 -8.61 -10.22
N ASN A 316 11.17 -9.10 -11.41
CA ASN A 316 9.81 -9.49 -11.72
C ASN A 316 9.74 -10.87 -12.37
N ASN A 317 8.90 -11.76 -11.86
CA ASN A 317 8.72 -13.10 -12.43
C ASN A 317 10.04 -13.86 -12.62
N VAL A 318 10.91 -13.80 -11.61
CA VAL A 318 12.16 -14.57 -11.55
C VAL A 318 11.99 -15.74 -10.59
N THR A 319 12.51 -16.90 -10.97
CA THR A 319 12.54 -18.08 -10.10
C THR A 319 13.98 -18.34 -9.63
N VAL A 320 14.19 -18.46 -8.32
CA VAL A 320 15.45 -18.93 -7.73
C VAL A 320 15.22 -20.31 -7.14
N ASP A 321 15.80 -21.32 -7.80
CA ASP A 321 15.55 -22.74 -7.53
C ASP A 321 16.85 -23.46 -7.20
N TYR A 322 17.17 -23.53 -5.91
CA TYR A 322 18.45 -24.05 -5.42
C TYR A 322 18.38 -25.48 -4.86
N ASP A 323 17.16 -25.97 -4.63
CA ASP A 323 16.85 -27.32 -4.16
C ASP A 323 17.75 -27.82 -3.00
N PHE A 324 18.00 -26.98 -1.99
CA PHE A 324 18.71 -27.43 -0.81
C PHE A 324 17.90 -28.48 -0.06
N ALA A 325 18.57 -29.54 0.42
CA ALA A 325 17.96 -30.50 1.32
C ALA A 325 17.37 -29.78 2.56
N PHE A 326 16.06 -29.92 2.73
CA PHE A 326 15.32 -29.37 3.87
C PHE A 326 15.85 -30.01 5.16
N GLY A 327 16.21 -29.21 6.17
CA GLY A 327 16.76 -29.74 7.43
C GLY A 327 18.18 -29.31 7.81
N GLN A 328 18.91 -28.61 6.94
CA GLN A 328 20.30 -28.17 7.20
C GLN A 328 20.40 -26.64 7.11
N PRO A 329 21.07 -25.95 8.05
CA PRO A 329 21.25 -24.50 7.97
C PRO A 329 22.17 -24.16 6.79
N LYS A 330 21.63 -23.49 5.77
CA LYS A 330 22.38 -22.88 4.67
C LYS A 330 22.28 -21.37 4.80
N PHE A 331 23.41 -20.67 4.75
CA PHE A 331 23.51 -19.23 4.99
C PHE A 331 23.49 -18.44 3.67
N ILE A 332 22.52 -18.71 2.80
CA ILE A 332 22.30 -17.95 1.56
C ILE A 332 20.82 -17.63 1.38
N HIS A 333 20.54 -16.42 0.91
CA HIS A 333 19.20 -15.96 0.51
C HIS A 333 19.10 -15.92 -1.02
N GLY A 334 17.89 -16.00 -1.56
CA GLY A 334 17.65 -15.79 -2.99
C GLY A 334 17.92 -14.35 -3.40
N ILE A 335 17.48 -13.38 -2.58
CA ILE A 335 17.79 -11.96 -2.80
C ILE A 335 18.26 -11.33 -1.49
N VAL A 336 19.28 -10.47 -1.58
CA VAL A 336 19.73 -9.59 -0.49
C VAL A 336 19.69 -8.13 -0.96
N VAL A 337 19.05 -7.26 -0.18
CA VAL A 337 19.06 -5.80 -0.38
C VAL A 337 19.77 -5.15 0.80
N THR A 338 20.90 -4.50 0.53
CA THR A 338 21.84 -4.01 1.53
C THR A 338 22.36 -2.60 1.20
N GLY A 339 23.03 -1.97 2.16
CA GLY A 339 23.65 -0.64 1.99
C GLY A 339 22.59 0.45 1.98
N LEU A 340 22.87 1.54 1.28
CA LEU A 340 21.95 2.66 1.08
C LEU A 340 20.97 2.44 -0.09
N SER A 341 20.71 1.18 -0.48
CA SER A 341 19.75 0.85 -1.54
C SER A 341 18.34 1.38 -1.21
N GLU A 342 17.68 2.02 -2.17
CA GLU A 342 16.31 2.52 -2.04
C GLU A 342 15.40 2.05 -3.19
N TYR A 343 14.12 1.78 -2.88
CA TYR A 343 13.09 1.46 -3.89
C TYR A 343 13.34 0.20 -4.73
N VAL A 344 13.96 -0.84 -4.15
CA VAL A 344 14.04 -2.16 -4.79
C VAL A 344 12.68 -2.88 -4.70
N LYS A 345 12.10 -3.24 -5.84
CA LYS A 345 10.85 -4.01 -5.92
C LYS A 345 11.13 -5.46 -6.35
N ILE A 346 10.60 -6.41 -5.60
CA ILE A 346 10.62 -7.85 -5.91
C ILE A 346 9.15 -8.28 -6.05
N ASP A 347 8.75 -8.65 -7.25
CA ASP A 347 7.34 -8.91 -7.57
C ASP A 347 7.13 -10.20 -8.35
N SER A 348 6.12 -10.97 -7.96
CA SER A 348 5.71 -12.18 -8.69
C SER A 348 6.84 -13.22 -8.83
N CYS A 349 7.81 -13.23 -7.91
CA CYS A 349 8.96 -14.13 -7.94
C CYS A 349 8.71 -15.42 -7.15
N THR A 350 9.43 -16.49 -7.49
CA THR A 350 9.36 -17.78 -6.78
C THR A 350 10.72 -18.15 -6.20
N PHE A 351 10.76 -18.54 -4.93
CA PHE A 351 11.96 -18.95 -4.22
C PHE A 351 11.77 -20.34 -3.62
N ASN A 352 12.58 -21.30 -4.05
CA ASN A 352 12.58 -22.65 -3.49
C ASN A 352 13.84 -22.82 -2.63
N THR A 353 13.65 -23.23 -1.38
CA THR A 353 14.69 -23.54 -0.38
C THR A 353 15.51 -22.37 0.15
N VAL A 354 15.37 -21.19 -0.44
CA VAL A 354 16.03 -19.94 -0.02
C VAL A 354 15.00 -18.87 0.37
N GLY A 355 15.38 -17.97 1.29
CA GLY A 355 14.58 -16.82 1.70
C GLY A 355 15.00 -15.51 1.01
N ILE A 356 14.52 -14.37 1.50
CA ILE A 356 14.88 -13.02 1.04
C ILE A 356 15.31 -12.17 2.25
N HIS A 357 16.49 -11.57 2.16
CA HIS A 357 16.92 -10.52 3.08
C HIS A 357 16.59 -9.16 2.45
N TYR A 358 15.40 -8.64 2.72
CA TYR A 358 14.86 -7.50 1.98
C TYR A 358 15.35 -6.13 2.47
N ALA A 359 15.96 -6.06 3.65
CA ALA A 359 16.70 -4.87 4.05
C ALA A 359 17.73 -5.18 5.13
N ILE A 360 18.97 -4.76 4.91
CA ILE A 360 20.05 -4.75 5.90
C ILE A 360 20.93 -3.53 5.67
N ASN A 361 21.68 -3.11 6.69
CA ASN A 361 22.71 -2.06 6.57
C ASN A 361 22.17 -0.70 6.07
N GLY A 362 20.88 -0.43 6.29
CA GLY A 362 20.26 0.87 5.97
C GLY A 362 19.40 0.91 4.72
N ALA A 363 19.15 -0.22 4.06
CA ALA A 363 18.30 -0.27 2.87
C ALA A 363 16.84 0.13 3.20
N LYS A 364 16.16 0.81 2.27
CA LYS A 364 14.85 1.42 2.55
C LYS A 364 13.88 1.21 1.40
N TYR A 365 12.59 1.30 1.72
CA TYR A 365 11.51 1.24 0.75
C TYR A 365 11.54 -0.01 -0.15
N THR A 366 12.14 -1.10 0.34
CA THR A 366 12.10 -2.39 -0.36
C THR A 366 10.67 -2.93 -0.34
N HIS A 367 10.16 -3.32 -1.51
CA HIS A 367 8.83 -3.86 -1.67
C HIS A 367 8.89 -5.31 -2.14
N ILE A 368 8.27 -6.22 -1.41
CA ILE A 368 8.11 -7.63 -1.79
C ILE A 368 6.62 -7.91 -1.96
N GLU A 369 6.21 -8.17 -3.20
CA GLU A 369 4.80 -8.31 -3.56
C GLU A 369 4.56 -9.60 -4.35
N ASN A 370 3.46 -10.31 -4.07
CA ASN A 370 2.98 -11.44 -4.87
C ASN A 370 4.00 -12.59 -5.05
N CYS A 371 4.97 -12.73 -4.16
CA CYS A 371 6.01 -13.75 -4.27
C CYS A 371 5.58 -15.06 -3.59
N ILE A 372 6.17 -16.17 -4.03
CA ILE A 372 5.99 -17.49 -3.42
C ILE A 372 7.33 -17.98 -2.87
N ILE A 373 7.38 -18.30 -1.59
CA ILE A 373 8.56 -18.85 -0.93
C ILE A 373 8.21 -20.23 -0.36
N ARG A 374 9.00 -21.25 -0.74
CA ARG A 374 8.78 -22.64 -0.33
C ARG A 374 10.01 -23.21 0.35
N ASN A 375 9.80 -23.89 1.46
CA ASN A 375 10.79 -24.71 2.14
C ASN A 375 12.08 -23.94 2.48
N SER A 376 12.01 -22.63 2.74
CA SER A 376 13.22 -21.84 3.02
C SER A 376 13.98 -22.44 4.21
N CYS A 377 15.28 -22.73 4.02
CA CYS A 377 16.08 -23.35 5.09
C CYS A 377 16.29 -22.41 6.30
N GLN A 378 16.13 -21.10 6.10
CA GLN A 378 16.15 -20.05 7.13
C GLN A 378 14.83 -19.26 7.12
N ASN A 379 14.87 -18.02 7.61
CA ASN A 379 13.75 -17.08 7.53
C ASN A 379 13.29 -16.94 6.07
N ALA A 380 11.98 -16.89 5.84
CA ALA A 380 11.45 -16.69 4.49
C ALA A 380 11.72 -15.28 4.01
N LEU A 381 11.35 -14.27 4.82
CA LEU A 381 11.55 -12.85 4.55
C LEU A 381 12.13 -12.19 5.81
N THR A 382 13.22 -11.43 5.68
CA THR A 382 13.88 -10.82 6.85
C THR A 382 14.42 -9.42 6.56
N ALA A 383 14.28 -8.51 7.53
CA ALA A 383 15.02 -7.26 7.62
C ALA A 383 15.69 -7.08 8.98
N ASN A 384 16.95 -6.64 8.92
CA ASN A 384 17.83 -6.53 10.07
C ASN A 384 18.40 -5.11 10.17
N GLY A 385 17.80 -4.28 11.02
CA GLY A 385 18.27 -2.94 11.37
C GLY A 385 19.47 -2.99 12.31
N ASN A 386 20.61 -3.41 11.79
CA ASN A 386 21.88 -3.61 12.50
C ASN A 386 22.74 -2.33 12.62
N SER A 387 22.31 -1.22 12.02
CA SER A 387 23.00 0.08 12.08
C SER A 387 22.32 1.03 13.06
N SER A 388 23.13 1.75 13.84
CA SER A 388 22.66 2.80 14.75
C SER A 388 22.46 4.16 14.08
N ILE A 389 22.85 4.29 12.81
CA ILE A 389 22.78 5.55 12.04
C ILE A 389 21.94 5.43 10.77
N ASN A 390 21.98 4.27 10.11
CA ASN A 390 21.26 4.03 8.86
C ASN A 390 20.05 3.15 9.16
N TYR A 391 18.92 3.79 9.43
CA TYR A 391 17.67 3.09 9.73
C TYR A 391 17.04 2.53 8.46
N ILE A 392 16.45 1.34 8.60
CA ILE A 392 15.61 0.72 7.58
C ILE A 392 14.21 1.32 7.75
N ILE A 393 13.65 1.90 6.69
CA ILE A 393 12.36 2.58 6.75
C ILE A 393 11.45 2.19 5.59
N GLY A 394 10.15 2.10 5.87
CA GLY A 394 9.09 2.13 4.86
C GLY A 394 9.00 0.92 3.94
N CYS A 395 9.59 -0.22 4.31
CA CYS A 395 9.46 -1.47 3.56
C CYS A 395 8.01 -1.94 3.47
N ARG A 396 7.67 -2.72 2.44
CA ARG A 396 6.31 -3.27 2.24
C ARG A 396 6.38 -4.73 1.83
N ILE A 397 5.65 -5.57 2.55
CA ILE A 397 5.61 -7.02 2.38
C ILE A 397 4.15 -7.41 2.15
N ARG A 398 3.75 -7.60 0.89
CA ARG A 398 2.33 -7.77 0.55
C ARG A 398 1.99 -9.00 -0.28
N ASN A 399 0.88 -9.65 0.07
CA ASN A 399 0.27 -10.70 -0.75
C ASN A 399 1.21 -11.86 -1.10
N ASN A 400 2.20 -12.13 -0.25
CA ASN A 400 3.15 -13.21 -0.46
C ASN A 400 2.61 -14.52 0.12
N LYS A 401 3.08 -15.64 -0.44
CA LYS A 401 2.72 -17.00 0.00
C LYS A 401 3.94 -17.73 0.51
N LEU A 402 3.96 -18.04 1.80
CA LEU A 402 5.09 -18.64 2.50
C LEU A 402 4.71 -20.03 2.98
N TYR A 403 5.44 -21.05 2.52
CA TYR A 403 5.15 -22.45 2.83
C TYR A 403 6.36 -23.15 3.43
N ASN A 404 6.17 -23.77 4.60
CA ASN A 404 7.15 -24.62 5.27
C ASN A 404 8.50 -23.93 5.49
N CYS A 405 8.47 -22.65 5.85
CA CYS A 405 9.68 -21.87 6.07
C CYS A 405 10.38 -22.28 7.37
N GLY A 406 11.68 -21.97 7.47
CA GLY A 406 12.54 -22.30 8.61
C GLY A 406 12.12 -21.62 9.91
N ARG A 407 12.99 -20.77 10.48
CA ARG A 407 12.73 -20.14 11.79
C ARG A 407 11.58 -19.13 11.71
N MET A 408 11.67 -18.12 10.84
CA MET A 408 10.62 -17.10 10.74
C MET A 408 9.94 -17.13 9.37
N GLY A 409 8.63 -16.88 9.33
CA GLY A 409 7.96 -16.53 8.08
C GLY A 409 8.41 -15.14 7.63
N ILE A 410 8.15 -14.14 8.46
CA ILE A 410 8.59 -12.74 8.24
C ILE A 410 9.27 -12.22 9.52
N GLU A 411 10.43 -11.57 9.40
CA GLU A 411 11.16 -10.98 10.53
C GLU A 411 11.54 -9.51 10.27
N ASP A 412 11.14 -8.61 11.17
CA ASP A 412 11.65 -7.24 11.27
C ASP A 412 12.34 -7.09 12.63
N TRP A 413 13.67 -6.97 12.62
CA TRP A 413 14.49 -6.88 13.82
C TRP A 413 15.39 -5.64 13.85
N GLY A 414 15.59 -5.07 15.03
CA GLY A 414 16.51 -3.94 15.24
C GLY A 414 15.92 -2.58 14.86
N GLN A 415 16.75 -1.70 14.28
CA GLN A 415 16.42 -0.33 13.85
C GLN A 415 15.63 -0.31 12.52
N VAL A 416 14.49 -0.99 12.50
CA VAL A 416 13.53 -1.01 11.38
C VAL A 416 12.28 -0.22 11.78
N PHE A 417 11.78 0.63 10.89
CA PHE A 417 10.66 1.52 11.16
C PHE A 417 9.60 1.50 10.06
N GLY A 418 8.33 1.33 10.47
CA GLY A 418 7.19 1.57 9.59
C GLY A 418 7.01 0.56 8.46
N THR A 419 7.54 -0.66 8.59
CA THR A 419 7.23 -1.74 7.64
C THR A 419 5.73 -2.03 7.64
N LEU A 420 5.15 -2.20 6.45
CA LEU A 420 3.78 -2.69 6.28
C LEU A 420 3.80 -4.15 5.81
N ILE A 421 3.30 -5.05 6.66
CA ILE A 421 3.14 -6.48 6.40
C ILE A 421 1.65 -6.77 6.21
N GLU A 422 1.21 -6.92 4.96
CA GLU A 422 -0.22 -6.96 4.62
C GLU A 422 -0.62 -8.10 3.69
N GLY A 423 -1.70 -8.82 4.02
CA GLY A 423 -2.33 -9.77 3.10
C GLY A 423 -1.51 -11.03 2.77
N ASN A 424 -0.48 -11.36 3.55
CA ASN A 424 0.35 -12.54 3.31
C ASN A 424 -0.33 -13.82 3.82
N GLU A 425 -0.11 -14.93 3.12
CA GLU A 425 -0.50 -16.28 3.51
C GLU A 425 0.73 -17.04 4.00
N ILE A 426 0.73 -17.46 5.27
CA ILE A 426 1.88 -18.09 5.94
C ILE A 426 1.43 -19.43 6.51
N TYR A 427 2.04 -20.51 6.04
CA TYR A 427 1.69 -21.87 6.43
C TYR A 427 2.92 -22.70 6.79
N GLY A 428 2.89 -23.38 7.94
CA GLY A 428 3.88 -24.42 8.25
C GLY A 428 5.26 -23.88 8.67
N VAL A 429 5.35 -22.70 9.26
CA VAL A 429 6.65 -22.17 9.75
C VAL A 429 7.16 -23.03 10.91
N GLY A 430 8.45 -23.34 10.92
CA GLY A 430 9.07 -24.17 11.96
C GLY A 430 9.02 -25.66 11.70
N LYS A 431 8.59 -26.11 10.52
CA LYS A 431 8.56 -27.54 10.14
C LYS A 431 9.92 -28.07 9.67
N ASN A 432 10.94 -27.22 9.62
CA ASN A 432 12.32 -27.60 9.34
C ASN A 432 12.85 -28.50 10.47
N THR A 433 13.53 -29.61 10.14
CA THR A 433 14.05 -30.59 11.11
C THR A 433 15.24 -30.12 11.92
N PHE A 434 15.76 -28.90 11.66
CA PHE A 434 16.81 -28.31 12.48
C PHE A 434 16.24 -27.80 13.81
N GLU A 435 16.57 -28.51 14.89
CA GLU A 435 15.95 -28.40 16.22
C GLU A 435 15.92 -26.97 16.79
N ASP A 436 17.00 -26.19 16.62
CA ASP A 436 17.06 -24.79 17.06
C ASP A 436 16.07 -23.87 16.35
N TYR A 437 15.69 -24.20 15.11
CA TYR A 437 14.74 -23.40 14.32
C TYR A 437 13.29 -23.80 14.60
N ALA A 438 13.01 -25.09 14.82
CA ALA A 438 11.68 -25.57 15.16
C ALA A 438 11.19 -25.01 16.52
N ASN A 439 12.10 -24.91 17.50
CA ASN A 439 11.77 -24.49 18.87
C ASN A 439 11.62 -22.97 19.07
N ARG A 440 11.84 -22.15 18.05
CA ARG A 440 11.73 -20.68 18.09
C ARG A 440 11.07 -20.13 16.82
N ALA A 441 10.10 -20.88 16.30
CA ALA A 441 9.55 -20.63 14.99
C ALA A 441 8.31 -19.74 15.04
N PHE A 442 8.38 -18.55 14.41
CA PHE A 442 7.28 -17.58 14.43
C PHE A 442 6.72 -17.33 13.03
N GLY A 443 5.40 -17.26 12.92
CA GLY A 443 4.75 -16.84 11.67
C GLY A 443 5.26 -15.46 11.24
N ILE A 444 5.14 -14.47 12.13
CA ILE A 444 5.68 -13.12 11.97
C ILE A 444 6.38 -12.69 13.26
N SER A 445 7.64 -12.28 13.15
CA SER A 445 8.44 -11.64 14.19
C SER A 445 8.54 -10.14 13.90
N ALA A 446 7.59 -9.35 14.41
CA ALA A 446 7.54 -7.90 14.21
C ALA A 446 8.10 -7.18 15.44
N VAL A 447 9.41 -7.29 15.70
CA VAL A 447 10.02 -6.78 16.94
C VAL A 447 10.62 -5.38 16.85
N ALA A 448 10.43 -4.72 15.72
CA ALA A 448 10.89 -3.36 15.42
C ALA A 448 9.84 -2.27 15.74
N PHE A 449 9.94 -1.08 15.14
CA PHE A 449 9.17 0.11 15.52
C PHE A 449 8.08 0.48 14.51
N ASP A 450 6.91 0.89 15.01
CA ASP A 450 5.78 1.37 14.20
C ASP A 450 5.37 0.42 13.05
N ILE A 451 5.57 -0.89 13.25
CA ILE A 451 5.26 -1.93 12.26
C ILE A 451 3.75 -2.15 12.19
N SER A 452 3.23 -2.29 10.97
CA SER A 452 1.83 -2.59 10.70
C SER A 452 1.68 -4.01 10.16
N VAL A 453 0.98 -4.88 10.88
CA VAL A 453 0.68 -6.27 10.51
C VAL A 453 -0.82 -6.42 10.29
N ILE A 454 -1.25 -6.45 9.03
CA ILE A 454 -2.66 -6.27 8.66
C ILE A 454 -3.15 -7.39 7.73
N LYS A 455 -4.30 -8.01 8.03
CA LYS A 455 -4.99 -8.97 7.12
C LYS A 455 -4.14 -10.16 6.66
N ASN A 456 -3.17 -10.61 7.45
CA ASN A 456 -2.41 -11.81 7.14
C ASN A 456 -3.16 -13.07 7.60
N ILE A 457 -2.93 -14.18 6.91
CA ILE A 457 -3.40 -15.52 7.28
C ILE A 457 -2.18 -16.32 7.75
N ILE A 458 -2.20 -16.81 8.98
CA ILE A 458 -1.07 -17.51 9.61
C ILE A 458 -1.57 -18.82 10.21
N GLU A 459 -1.10 -19.95 9.68
CA GLU A 459 -1.56 -21.28 10.09
C GLU A 459 -0.39 -22.26 10.30
N ASP A 460 -0.59 -23.23 11.19
CA ASP A 460 0.37 -24.33 11.46
C ASP A 460 1.80 -23.87 11.77
N PHE A 461 1.93 -22.77 12.52
CA PHE A 461 3.21 -22.23 12.99
C PHE A 461 3.76 -22.99 14.21
N GLY A 462 5.04 -22.77 14.52
CA GLY A 462 5.78 -23.43 15.60
C GLY A 462 5.41 -22.96 17.01
N GLU A 463 5.87 -21.78 17.42
CA GLU A 463 5.69 -21.25 18.77
C GLU A 463 4.69 -20.08 18.80
N TYR A 464 4.95 -19.01 18.02
CA TYR A 464 4.13 -17.80 17.98
C TYR A 464 3.55 -17.54 16.58
N GLY A 465 2.27 -17.18 16.50
CA GLY A 465 1.70 -16.71 15.25
C GLY A 465 2.29 -15.35 14.88
N ILE A 466 2.19 -14.41 15.81
CA ILE A 466 2.81 -13.09 15.73
C ILE A 466 3.55 -12.78 17.04
N GLU A 467 4.84 -12.49 16.97
CA GLU A 467 5.58 -11.82 18.03
C GLU A 467 5.60 -10.31 17.79
N ALA A 468 5.28 -9.54 18.82
CA ALA A 468 5.23 -8.08 18.77
C ALA A 468 5.63 -7.46 20.12
N PRO A 469 6.29 -6.30 20.17
CA PRO A 469 6.61 -5.64 21.41
C PRO A 469 5.48 -4.71 21.85
N GLY A 470 5.20 -4.66 23.16
CA GLY A 470 4.09 -3.86 23.72
C GLY A 470 4.32 -2.36 23.87
N HIS A 471 5.45 -1.84 23.40
CA HIS A 471 5.90 -0.48 23.70
C HIS A 471 6.53 0.25 22.50
N LYS A 472 6.40 -0.30 21.28
CA LYS A 472 7.04 0.24 20.06
C LYS A 472 6.07 0.72 18.97
N GLY A 473 4.78 0.88 19.27
CA GLY A 473 3.85 1.55 18.36
C GLY A 473 3.22 0.64 17.29
N LEU A 474 3.18 -0.66 17.52
CA LEU A 474 2.73 -1.61 16.50
C LEU A 474 1.22 -1.54 16.27
N ILE A 475 0.82 -1.83 15.03
CA ILE A 475 -0.57 -1.94 14.60
C ILE A 475 -0.81 -3.35 14.06
N ILE A 476 -1.54 -4.18 14.80
CA ILE A 476 -1.83 -5.57 14.44
C ILE A 476 -3.33 -5.72 14.27
N LYS A 477 -3.80 -5.75 13.02
CA LYS A 477 -5.25 -5.71 12.74
C LYS A 477 -5.73 -6.73 11.74
N TYR A 478 -6.90 -7.29 12.02
CA TYR A 478 -7.66 -8.12 11.07
C TYR A 478 -6.90 -9.35 10.55
N ASN A 479 -5.92 -9.85 11.30
CA ASN A 479 -5.21 -11.08 10.94
C ASN A 479 -6.04 -12.32 11.34
N LEU A 480 -5.93 -13.39 10.57
CA LEU A 480 -6.41 -14.72 10.92
C LEU A 480 -5.22 -15.56 11.37
N ILE A 481 -5.27 -16.06 12.60
CA ILE A 481 -4.18 -16.83 13.22
C ILE A 481 -4.76 -18.14 13.73
N LYS A 482 -4.29 -19.27 13.19
CA LYS A 482 -4.81 -20.59 13.54
C LYS A 482 -3.72 -21.53 14.02
N GLY A 483 -3.81 -21.91 15.31
CA GLY A 483 -3.10 -23.07 15.82
C GLY A 483 -3.67 -24.36 15.22
N LYS A 484 -2.81 -25.34 14.95
CA LYS A 484 -3.22 -26.69 14.50
C LYS A 484 -3.43 -27.62 15.70
N ASP A 485 -3.97 -28.82 15.49
CA ASP A 485 -4.40 -29.83 16.48
C ASP A 485 -3.38 -30.18 17.61
N ASP A 486 -2.11 -29.82 17.47
CA ASP A 486 -1.04 -29.99 18.46
C ASP A 486 -0.73 -28.71 19.26
N ALA A 487 -1.62 -27.71 19.26
CA ALA A 487 -1.38 -26.36 19.77
C ALA A 487 -1.17 -26.21 21.28
N THR A 488 -0.77 -27.26 22.01
CA THR A 488 -0.59 -27.26 23.47
C THR A 488 0.46 -26.25 23.96
N SER A 489 1.34 -25.75 23.09
CA SER A 489 2.37 -24.73 23.39
C SER A 489 2.19 -23.40 22.62
N LYS A 490 1.30 -23.36 21.62
CA LYS A 490 1.26 -22.26 20.63
C LYS A 490 0.59 -21.00 21.15
N VAL A 491 1.19 -19.84 20.93
CA VAL A 491 0.58 -18.53 21.23
C VAL A 491 0.17 -17.84 19.94
N GLY A 492 -1.06 -17.35 19.85
CA GLY A 492 -1.53 -16.61 18.68
C GLY A 492 -0.77 -15.32 18.48
N ILE A 493 -0.90 -14.39 19.44
CA ILE A 493 -0.15 -13.14 19.50
C ILE A 493 0.62 -13.08 20.81
N MET A 494 1.95 -13.09 20.73
CA MET A 494 2.85 -12.85 21.85
C MET A 494 3.26 -11.37 21.84
N ASN A 495 2.76 -10.61 22.82
CA ASN A 495 3.11 -9.22 23.02
C ASN A 495 4.15 -9.07 24.15
N ASN A 496 5.41 -8.78 23.82
CA ASN A 496 6.54 -8.84 24.77
C ASN A 496 7.11 -7.45 25.11
N SER A 497 7.22 -7.13 26.40
CA SER A 497 7.74 -5.87 26.93
C SER A 497 8.87 -6.06 27.94
N THR A 498 9.84 -6.93 27.65
CA THR A 498 10.97 -7.27 28.54
C THR A 498 12.32 -6.61 28.21
N GLY A 499 12.38 -5.68 27.24
CA GLY A 499 13.64 -5.03 26.81
C GLY A 499 14.22 -4.01 27.80
N THR A 500 15.54 -3.93 27.92
CA THR A 500 16.28 -3.05 28.86
C THR A 500 16.66 -1.67 28.30
N GLN A 501 16.39 -1.39 27.02
CA GLN A 501 16.70 -0.10 26.37
C GLN A 501 15.64 0.97 26.68
N GLU A 502 15.96 2.25 26.47
CA GLU A 502 14.97 3.33 26.58
C GLU A 502 13.76 3.01 25.69
N LEU A 503 12.62 2.80 26.34
CA LEU A 503 11.40 2.39 25.67
C LEU A 503 10.79 3.59 24.95
N ALA A 504 10.35 3.38 23.71
CA ALA A 504 9.56 4.39 23.00
C ALA A 504 8.21 4.68 23.69
N LYS A 505 7.75 3.79 24.60
CA LYS A 505 6.49 3.86 25.37
C LYS A 505 5.23 4.05 24.49
N LYS A 506 5.34 3.71 23.21
CA LYS A 506 4.27 3.87 22.22
C LYS A 506 3.21 2.79 22.37
N LEU A 507 1.95 3.17 22.15
CA LEU A 507 0.80 2.27 22.22
C LEU A 507 0.86 1.21 21.11
N THR A 508 0.72 -0.05 21.49
CA THR A 508 0.51 -1.17 20.55
C THR A 508 -0.97 -1.50 20.46
N ILE A 509 -1.51 -1.61 19.24
CA ILE A 509 -2.92 -1.86 18.97
C ILE A 509 -3.08 -3.27 18.41
N LEU A 510 -3.86 -4.11 19.09
CA LEU A 510 -4.29 -5.44 18.64
C LEU A 510 -5.80 -5.37 18.38
N GLU A 511 -6.22 -5.17 17.13
CA GLU A 511 -7.62 -4.88 16.81
C GLU A 511 -8.24 -5.80 15.74
N GLY A 512 -9.39 -6.40 16.03
CA GLY A 512 -10.16 -7.11 15.01
C GLY A 512 -9.52 -8.41 14.50
N ASN A 513 -8.51 -8.95 15.19
CA ASN A 513 -7.87 -10.22 14.81
C ASN A 513 -8.78 -11.40 15.15
N THR A 514 -8.75 -12.44 14.33
CA THR A 514 -9.41 -13.72 14.59
C THR A 514 -8.34 -14.75 14.94
N ILE A 515 -8.44 -15.35 16.13
CA ILE A 515 -7.43 -16.28 16.65
C ILE A 515 -8.12 -17.57 17.07
N GLU A 516 -7.70 -18.68 16.47
CA GLU A 516 -8.36 -19.98 16.62
C GLU A 516 -7.37 -21.03 17.13
N TYR A 517 -7.82 -21.89 18.03
CA TYR A 517 -7.13 -23.13 18.43
C TYR A 517 -5.67 -22.94 18.89
N CYS A 518 -5.35 -21.83 19.55
CA CYS A 518 -4.06 -21.60 20.18
C CYS A 518 -4.09 -22.00 21.66
N ARG A 519 -2.94 -22.34 22.26
CA ARG A 519 -2.82 -22.48 23.72
C ARG A 519 -3.31 -21.23 24.43
N THR A 520 -2.71 -20.12 24.03
CA THR A 520 -3.07 -18.77 24.47
C THR A 520 -3.32 -17.94 23.23
N ALA A 521 -4.49 -17.29 23.11
CA ALA A 521 -4.77 -16.50 21.92
C ALA A 521 -3.97 -15.20 21.90
N ILE A 522 -4.01 -14.41 22.98
CA ILE A 522 -3.20 -13.20 23.15
C ILE A 522 -2.49 -13.25 24.51
N ASN A 523 -1.16 -13.13 24.50
CA ASN A 523 -0.36 -13.02 25.71
C ASN A 523 0.33 -11.66 25.75
N ILE A 524 -0.03 -10.80 26.70
CA ILE A 524 0.58 -9.51 26.95
C ILE A 524 1.52 -9.69 28.14
N PHE A 525 2.82 -9.67 27.85
CA PHE A 525 3.87 -10.01 28.80
C PHE A 525 4.87 -8.87 28.99
N GLY A 526 5.33 -8.63 30.21
CA GLY A 526 6.60 -7.93 30.46
C GLY A 526 6.67 -7.03 31.69
N SER A 527 7.90 -6.68 32.06
CA SER A 527 8.24 -5.86 33.23
C SER A 527 8.44 -4.37 32.91
N ASN A 528 8.59 -4.02 31.63
CA ASN A 528 9.08 -2.71 31.20
C ASN A 528 8.01 -1.99 30.36
N TYR A 529 7.02 -1.39 31.04
CA TYR A 529 5.94 -0.55 30.45
C TYR A 529 5.12 -1.20 29.31
N PRO A 530 4.36 -2.28 29.56
CA PRO A 530 3.36 -2.74 28.59
C PRO A 530 2.33 -1.62 28.31
N ASN A 531 2.18 -1.18 27.06
CA ASN A 531 1.22 -0.17 26.62
C ASN A 531 0.39 -0.72 25.45
N VAL A 532 -0.69 -1.43 25.75
CA VAL A 532 -1.38 -2.29 24.78
C VAL A 532 -2.89 -2.08 24.82
N ASN A 533 -3.50 -1.93 23.63
CA ASN A 533 -4.95 -1.98 23.43
C ASN A 533 -5.32 -3.24 22.66
N ALA A 534 -5.87 -4.25 23.34
CA ALA A 534 -6.48 -5.42 22.74
C ALA A 534 -7.99 -5.21 22.61
N VAL A 535 -8.45 -4.86 21.41
CA VAL A 535 -9.82 -4.40 21.17
C VAL A 535 -10.52 -5.16 20.05
N ASN A 536 -11.78 -5.55 20.25
CA ASN A 536 -12.62 -6.11 19.19
C ASN A 536 -12.05 -7.37 18.51
N ASN A 537 -11.20 -8.15 19.18
CA ASN A 537 -10.68 -9.41 18.66
C ASN A 537 -11.72 -10.54 18.83
N ILE A 538 -11.69 -11.52 17.92
CA ILE A 538 -12.48 -12.74 17.97
C ILE A 538 -11.53 -13.89 18.33
N ILE A 539 -11.84 -14.59 19.41
CA ILE A 539 -11.04 -15.71 19.89
C ILE A 539 -11.93 -16.94 19.94
N LEU A 540 -11.52 -18.00 19.25
CA LEU A 540 -12.26 -19.26 19.17
C LEU A 540 -11.43 -20.40 19.77
N ASP A 541 -12.02 -21.10 20.74
CA ASP A 541 -11.48 -22.29 21.37
C ASP A 541 -9.99 -22.18 21.77
N PRO A 542 -9.61 -21.17 22.58
CA PRO A 542 -8.28 -21.18 23.16
C PRO A 542 -8.17 -22.35 24.14
N ILE A 543 -7.07 -23.10 24.08
CA ILE A 543 -6.91 -24.33 24.88
C ILE A 543 -6.79 -23.97 26.37
N VAL A 544 -5.98 -22.96 26.71
CA VAL A 544 -5.71 -22.58 28.11
C VAL A 544 -6.20 -21.18 28.43
N SER A 545 -5.93 -20.19 27.57
CA SER A 545 -6.33 -18.80 27.83
C SER A 545 -6.72 -18.02 26.59
N GLY A 546 -7.80 -17.25 26.64
CA GLY A 546 -8.11 -16.27 25.61
C GLY A 546 -7.10 -15.13 25.62
N ILE A 547 -7.20 -14.23 26.60
CA ILE A 547 -6.29 -13.09 26.77
C ILE A 547 -5.60 -13.17 28.13
N VAL A 548 -4.28 -13.11 28.14
CA VAL A 548 -3.47 -13.04 29.36
C VAL A 548 -2.74 -11.71 29.40
N ALA A 549 -2.80 -11.03 30.54
CA ALA A 549 -1.94 -9.90 30.87
C ALA A 549 -1.02 -10.30 32.03
N ASP A 550 0.20 -10.71 31.72
CA ASP A 550 1.23 -11.14 32.65
C ASP A 550 2.33 -10.07 32.76
N TYR A 551 2.20 -9.19 33.74
CA TYR A 551 3.07 -8.03 33.85
C TYR A 551 3.53 -7.82 35.27
N THR A 552 4.75 -7.27 35.40
CA THR A 552 5.31 -6.87 36.69
C THR A 552 5.57 -5.36 36.75
N SER A 553 5.27 -4.64 35.66
CA SER A 553 5.51 -3.20 35.57
C SER A 553 4.47 -2.40 36.35
N PRO A 554 4.87 -1.50 37.27
CA PRO A 554 3.94 -0.64 37.97
C PRO A 554 3.30 0.43 37.08
N ASN A 555 3.77 0.59 35.85
CA ASN A 555 3.29 1.59 34.90
C ASN A 555 2.58 0.97 33.69
N ALA A 556 2.16 -0.30 33.79
CA ALA A 556 1.43 -0.97 32.72
C ALA A 556 0.14 -0.21 32.38
N LYS A 557 -0.11 -0.01 31.09
CA LYS A 557 -1.32 0.58 30.51
C LYS A 557 -1.92 -0.44 29.55
N ILE A 558 -2.86 -1.24 30.03
CA ILE A 558 -3.43 -2.34 29.25
C ILE A 558 -4.94 -2.14 29.18
N ASN A 559 -5.48 -2.12 27.96
CA ASN A 559 -6.91 -2.08 27.73
C ASN A 559 -7.34 -3.35 26.98
N ILE A 560 -8.20 -4.14 27.60
CA ILE A 560 -8.79 -5.35 27.04
C ILE A 560 -10.28 -5.06 26.87
N SER A 561 -10.70 -4.67 25.66
CA SER A 561 -12.03 -4.11 25.44
C SER A 561 -12.78 -4.75 24.27
N LYS A 562 -14.07 -5.01 24.41
CA LYS A 562 -14.94 -5.43 23.29
C LYS A 562 -14.53 -6.73 22.58
N ASN A 563 -13.68 -7.55 23.20
CA ASN A 563 -13.27 -8.82 22.62
C ASN A 563 -14.40 -9.85 22.74
N LYS A 564 -14.49 -10.78 21.79
CA LYS A 564 -15.42 -11.89 21.80
C LYS A 564 -14.64 -13.19 21.93
N ILE A 565 -14.91 -13.95 22.98
CA ILE A 565 -14.21 -15.20 23.29
C ILE A 565 -15.25 -16.31 23.33
N TYR A 566 -15.05 -17.32 22.49
CA TYR A 566 -15.96 -18.45 22.34
C TYR A 566 -15.27 -19.74 22.77
N PHE A 567 -15.96 -20.49 23.63
CA PHE A 567 -15.62 -21.86 24.00
C PHE A 567 -16.74 -22.77 23.49
N THR A 568 -16.42 -23.59 22.50
CA THR A 568 -17.35 -24.52 21.84
C THR A 568 -17.05 -25.98 22.19
N GLN A 569 -15.89 -26.26 22.78
CA GLN A 569 -15.45 -27.62 23.14
C GLN A 569 -15.34 -27.81 24.67
N PRO A 570 -15.56 -29.05 25.18
CA PRO A 570 -15.33 -29.37 26.59
C PRO A 570 -13.87 -29.15 27.02
N ASN A 571 -13.64 -28.62 28.23
CA ASN A 571 -12.28 -28.48 28.77
C ASN A 571 -11.76 -29.82 29.31
N ASN A 572 -10.83 -30.45 28.58
CA ASN A 572 -10.15 -31.69 28.95
C ASN A 572 -8.62 -31.55 28.91
N THR A 573 -8.13 -30.37 29.28
CA THR A 573 -6.72 -30.00 29.07
C THR A 573 -5.80 -30.38 30.23
N GLY A 574 -6.36 -30.84 31.36
CA GLY A 574 -5.63 -31.06 32.61
C GLY A 574 -5.21 -29.76 33.31
N ASP A 575 -5.71 -28.59 32.86
CA ASP A 575 -5.49 -27.27 33.44
C ASP A 575 -6.78 -26.43 33.40
N PHE A 576 -6.80 -25.33 34.13
CA PHE A 576 -7.87 -24.34 34.07
C PHE A 576 -7.86 -23.59 32.74
N ARG A 577 -9.02 -23.57 32.09
CA ARG A 577 -9.23 -22.79 30.87
C ARG A 577 -9.86 -21.44 31.22
N ARG A 578 -9.24 -20.37 30.73
CA ARG A 578 -9.52 -18.99 31.15
C ARG A 578 -9.92 -18.11 29.97
N GLY A 579 -10.97 -17.30 30.10
CA GLY A 579 -11.30 -16.27 29.11
C GLY A 579 -10.27 -15.14 29.13
N ILE A 580 -10.26 -14.37 30.21
CA ILE A 580 -9.33 -13.27 30.45
C ILE A 580 -8.63 -13.47 31.79
N THR A 581 -7.31 -13.35 31.82
CA THR A 581 -6.51 -13.47 33.05
C THR A 581 -5.56 -12.29 33.20
N THR A 582 -5.42 -11.78 34.41
CA THR A 582 -4.29 -10.92 34.79
C THR A 582 -3.41 -11.63 35.80
N ASN A 583 -2.10 -11.49 35.68
CA ASN A 583 -1.11 -12.00 36.63
C ASN A 583 -0.05 -10.93 36.89
N SER A 584 0.43 -10.85 38.13
CA SER A 584 1.61 -10.10 38.53
C SER A 584 2.33 -10.88 39.62
N SER A 585 3.65 -10.99 39.51
CA SER A 585 4.48 -11.53 40.60
C SER A 585 4.69 -10.53 41.74
N ASP A 586 4.29 -9.27 41.57
CA ASP A 586 4.46 -8.19 42.55
C ASP A 586 3.11 -7.61 42.98
N ILE A 587 2.76 -7.85 44.24
CA ILE A 587 1.46 -7.53 44.85
C ILE A 587 1.37 -6.03 45.22
N GLY A 588 2.47 -5.28 45.07
CA GLY A 588 2.61 -3.86 45.44
C GLY A 588 2.41 -2.85 44.30
N ILE A 589 1.98 -3.28 43.11
CA ILE A 589 1.82 -2.41 41.93
C ILE A 589 0.64 -1.43 42.14
N SER A 590 0.93 -0.22 42.60
CA SER A 590 -0.07 0.83 42.88
C SER A 590 -0.34 1.78 41.71
N GLY A 591 0.35 1.62 40.57
CA GLY A 591 0.28 2.54 39.42
C GLY A 591 -0.23 1.95 38.10
N SER A 592 -0.49 0.63 38.00
CA SER A 592 -0.92 0.03 36.73
C SER A 592 -2.36 0.41 36.42
N ASN A 593 -2.64 0.78 35.18
CA ASN A 593 -3.99 1.03 34.67
C ASN A 593 -4.37 -0.10 33.71
N VAL A 594 -5.04 -1.12 34.25
CA VAL A 594 -5.53 -2.26 33.47
C VAL A 594 -7.06 -2.25 33.46
N ASN A 595 -7.61 -2.05 32.27
CA ASN A 595 -9.05 -2.02 32.01
C ASN A 595 -9.47 -3.31 31.31
N ILE A 596 -10.52 -3.94 31.82
CA ILE A 596 -11.19 -5.10 31.23
C ILE A 596 -12.66 -4.71 31.09
N ASP A 597 -13.05 -4.25 29.90
CA ASP A 597 -14.39 -3.73 29.71
C ASP A 597 -15.11 -4.18 28.43
N TRP A 598 -16.43 -4.27 28.48
CA TRP A 598 -17.25 -4.61 27.31
C TRP A 598 -16.89 -5.93 26.61
N ASN A 599 -16.19 -6.86 27.27
CA ASN A 599 -15.85 -8.15 26.66
C ASN A 599 -17.04 -9.10 26.73
N TYR A 600 -17.15 -9.98 25.72
CA TYR A 600 -18.19 -10.99 25.61
C TYR A 600 -17.55 -12.38 25.64
N ILE A 601 -17.86 -13.16 26.66
CA ILE A 601 -17.30 -14.50 26.86
C ILE A 601 -18.44 -15.51 26.87
N PHE A 602 -18.39 -16.46 25.94
CA PHE A 602 -19.44 -17.45 25.72
C PHE A 602 -18.90 -18.87 25.89
N TYR A 603 -19.58 -19.65 26.73
CA TYR A 603 -19.43 -21.09 26.81
C TYR A 603 -20.68 -21.70 26.18
N GLU A 604 -20.57 -22.22 24.96
CA GLU A 604 -21.69 -22.82 24.23
C GLU A 604 -22.18 -24.10 24.94
N GLU A 605 -23.42 -24.54 24.67
CA GLU A 605 -23.96 -25.82 25.19
C GLU A 605 -23.01 -27.00 24.92
N SER A 606 -22.34 -26.99 23.77
CA SER A 606 -21.38 -28.02 23.36
C SER A 606 -20.09 -28.04 24.18
N ALA A 607 -19.80 -27.01 24.98
CA ALA A 607 -18.64 -26.96 25.86
C ALA A 607 -18.85 -27.65 27.22
N ALA A 608 -20.04 -28.17 27.50
CA ALA A 608 -20.33 -28.90 28.74
C ALA A 608 -19.63 -30.28 28.81
N GLY A 609 -19.47 -30.81 30.02
CA GLY A 609 -19.00 -32.19 30.27
C GLY A 609 -17.48 -32.37 30.36
N GLY A 610 -16.69 -31.28 30.29
CA GLY A 610 -15.24 -31.34 30.43
C GLY A 610 -14.77 -31.82 31.81
N SER A 611 -13.57 -32.40 31.92
CA SER A 611 -12.97 -32.76 33.21
C SER A 611 -12.53 -31.55 34.02
N ASP A 612 -12.11 -30.47 33.37
CA ASP A 612 -11.41 -29.35 34.00
C ASP A 612 -12.27 -28.08 34.11
N ILE A 613 -11.85 -27.16 34.98
CA ILE A 613 -12.65 -25.97 35.33
C ILE A 613 -12.49 -24.87 34.27
N ASP A 614 -13.63 -24.24 33.94
CA ASP A 614 -13.72 -23.07 33.08
C ASP A 614 -13.90 -21.78 33.90
N ILE A 615 -13.12 -20.75 33.55
CA ILE A 615 -13.15 -19.44 34.23
C ILE A 615 -13.23 -18.32 33.20
N ALA A 616 -14.25 -17.47 33.26
CA ALA A 616 -14.38 -16.37 32.31
C ALA A 616 -13.37 -15.26 32.60
N ILE A 617 -13.34 -14.72 33.82
CA ILE A 617 -12.40 -13.66 34.23
C ILE A 617 -11.66 -14.08 35.49
N ARG A 618 -10.33 -14.17 35.39
CA ARG A 618 -9.43 -14.43 36.52
C ARG A 618 -8.61 -13.17 36.86
N PRO A 619 -9.03 -12.37 37.85
CA PRO A 619 -8.24 -11.24 38.32
C PRO A 619 -7.11 -11.73 39.23
N GLY A 620 -5.86 -11.43 38.86
CA GLY A 620 -4.68 -11.79 39.65
C GLY A 620 -3.75 -10.62 39.95
N THR A 621 -4.20 -9.39 39.70
CA THR A 621 -3.42 -8.15 39.92
C THR A 621 -4.28 -7.07 40.60
N PRO A 622 -3.68 -6.13 41.34
CA PRO A 622 -4.41 -5.03 41.98
C PRO A 622 -4.87 -3.94 40.99
N ASN A 623 -5.76 -3.06 41.46
CA ASN A 623 -6.21 -1.84 40.75
C ASN A 623 -6.84 -2.10 39.36
N LEU A 624 -7.53 -3.22 39.19
CA LEU A 624 -8.23 -3.52 37.94
C LEU A 624 -9.53 -2.73 37.83
N ASN A 625 -9.89 -2.33 36.61
CA ASN A 625 -11.23 -1.87 36.30
C ASN A 625 -11.93 -2.91 35.42
N ILE A 626 -12.85 -3.67 36.01
CA ILE A 626 -13.61 -4.74 35.38
C ILE A 626 -15.05 -4.25 35.21
N ALA A 627 -15.41 -3.80 34.02
CA ALA A 627 -16.68 -3.10 33.81
C ALA A 627 -17.45 -3.54 32.57
N PHE A 628 -18.78 -3.64 32.65
CA PHE A 628 -19.64 -3.88 31.48
C PHE A 628 -19.35 -5.17 30.70
N ASN A 629 -18.69 -6.15 31.31
CA ASN A 629 -18.44 -7.44 30.65
C ASN A 629 -19.70 -8.31 30.68
N PHE A 630 -19.86 -9.12 29.64
CA PHE A 630 -20.93 -10.10 29.52
C PHE A 630 -20.33 -11.51 29.49
N VAL A 631 -20.74 -12.36 30.44
CA VAL A 631 -20.38 -13.77 30.49
C VAL A 631 -21.64 -14.62 30.41
N ASN A 632 -21.67 -15.54 29.46
CA ASN A 632 -22.66 -16.60 29.40
C ASN A 632 -21.97 -17.96 29.62
N GLY A 633 -22.12 -18.53 30.81
CA GLY A 633 -21.66 -19.88 31.15
C GLY A 633 -22.65 -20.98 30.78
N ASN A 634 -23.87 -20.61 30.37
CA ASN A 634 -24.88 -21.52 29.83
C ASN A 634 -25.31 -22.67 30.78
N ASP A 635 -25.17 -22.48 32.10
CA ASP A 635 -25.40 -23.53 33.09
C ASP A 635 -24.52 -24.79 32.86
N ASN A 636 -23.43 -24.64 32.09
CA ASN A 636 -22.55 -25.75 31.77
C ASN A 636 -21.90 -26.31 33.03
N LEU A 637 -21.88 -27.64 33.10
CA LEU A 637 -21.24 -28.40 34.17
C LEU A 637 -20.08 -29.20 33.61
N THR A 638 -19.00 -29.26 34.37
CA THR A 638 -17.93 -30.27 34.21
C THR A 638 -18.49 -31.67 34.50
N SER A 639 -17.75 -32.71 34.13
CA SER A 639 -18.07 -34.11 34.45
C SER A 639 -18.14 -34.39 35.96
N GLU A 640 -17.48 -33.58 36.78
CA GLU A 640 -17.57 -33.62 38.25
C GLU A 640 -18.71 -32.75 38.82
N GLY A 641 -19.55 -32.15 37.97
CA GLY A 641 -20.68 -31.31 38.38
C GLY A 641 -20.29 -29.89 38.81
N ARG A 642 -19.07 -29.43 38.51
CA ARG A 642 -18.61 -28.06 38.77
C ARG A 642 -19.07 -27.10 37.68
N GLU A 643 -19.55 -25.93 38.06
CA GLU A 643 -20.05 -24.88 37.17
C GLU A 643 -18.91 -24.03 36.58
N VAL A 644 -19.19 -23.35 35.46
CA VAL A 644 -18.34 -22.27 34.92
C VAL A 644 -18.22 -21.13 35.95
N LEU A 645 -17.02 -20.63 36.18
CA LEU A 645 -16.77 -19.51 37.09
C LEU A 645 -16.71 -18.20 36.30
N ALA A 646 -17.66 -17.29 36.51
CA ALA A 646 -17.69 -16.00 35.84
C ALA A 646 -16.53 -15.09 36.29
N LEU A 647 -16.29 -15.05 37.60
CA LEU A 647 -15.23 -14.26 38.23
C LEU A 647 -14.63 -15.08 39.36
N PHE A 648 -13.33 -15.37 39.30
CA PHE A 648 -12.63 -16.08 40.37
C PHE A 648 -11.12 -15.87 40.35
N SER A 649 -10.51 -15.57 41.49
CA SER A 649 -9.07 -15.24 41.62
C SER A 649 -8.17 -16.43 42.01
N PHE A 650 -8.73 -17.55 42.48
CA PHE A 650 -7.97 -18.68 43.06
C PHE A 650 -7.04 -18.30 44.22
N GLY A 651 -7.42 -17.33 45.05
CA GLY A 651 -6.61 -16.94 46.21
C GLY A 651 -5.58 -15.85 45.93
N SER A 652 -5.38 -15.46 44.66
CA SER A 652 -4.55 -14.31 44.30
C SER A 652 -5.19 -13.01 44.78
N ALA A 653 -4.43 -12.16 45.48
CA ALA A 653 -4.92 -10.88 45.94
C ALA A 653 -5.00 -9.91 44.75
N ALA A 654 -6.21 -9.48 44.39
CA ALA A 654 -6.45 -8.43 43.40
C ALA A 654 -7.07 -7.17 44.05
N PRO A 655 -6.40 -6.59 45.06
CA PRO A 655 -7.02 -5.59 45.90
C PRO A 655 -7.30 -4.28 45.17
N LYS A 656 -8.23 -3.48 45.70
CA LYS A 656 -8.59 -2.14 45.17
C LYS A 656 -9.15 -2.17 43.74
N SER A 657 -9.55 -3.34 43.26
CA SER A 657 -10.17 -3.48 41.95
C SER A 657 -11.62 -3.00 41.99
N ARG A 658 -12.11 -2.48 40.87
CA ARG A 658 -13.49 -2.06 40.64
C ARG A 658 -14.16 -3.09 39.75
N VAL A 659 -15.27 -3.67 40.21
CA VAL A 659 -16.07 -4.65 39.47
C VAL A 659 -17.47 -4.07 39.31
N VAL A 660 -17.79 -3.45 38.17
CA VAL A 660 -19.01 -2.65 38.04
C VAL A 660 -19.81 -2.97 36.77
N PHE A 661 -21.14 -3.06 36.90
CA PHE A 661 -22.06 -3.20 35.77
C PHE A 661 -21.79 -4.42 34.85
N ASN A 662 -21.24 -5.51 35.38
CA ASN A 662 -21.05 -6.74 34.62
C ASN A 662 -22.33 -7.59 34.62
N THR A 663 -22.51 -8.42 33.59
CA THR A 663 -23.62 -9.37 33.47
C THR A 663 -23.07 -10.80 33.37
N PHE A 664 -23.41 -11.64 34.33
CA PHE A 664 -23.00 -13.03 34.45
C PHE A 664 -24.26 -13.92 34.48
N ILE A 665 -24.41 -14.78 33.47
CA ILE A 665 -25.57 -15.66 33.32
C ILE A 665 -25.08 -17.10 33.16
N GLY A 666 -25.71 -18.05 33.85
CA GLY A 666 -25.38 -19.47 33.79
C GLY A 666 -23.97 -19.78 34.29
N ALA A 667 -23.41 -18.94 35.16
CA ALA A 667 -22.05 -19.04 35.69
C ALA A 667 -21.97 -18.53 37.13
N VAL A 668 -21.08 -19.10 37.94
CA VAL A 668 -20.92 -18.73 39.35
C VAL A 668 -19.94 -17.58 39.50
N THR A 669 -20.36 -16.54 40.23
CA THR A 669 -19.48 -15.43 40.62
C THR A 669 -18.92 -15.67 42.01
N LYS A 670 -17.59 -15.74 42.13
CA LYS A 670 -16.87 -15.98 43.39
C LYS A 670 -15.92 -14.82 43.68
N TYR A 671 -16.25 -13.97 44.65
CA TYR A 671 -15.43 -12.80 45.01
C TYR A 671 -14.25 -13.09 45.94
N GLN A 672 -13.86 -14.36 46.10
CA GLN A 672 -12.76 -14.76 46.98
C GLN A 672 -11.47 -13.96 46.66
N SER A 673 -10.81 -13.43 47.69
CA SER A 673 -9.53 -12.67 47.60
C SER A 673 -9.56 -11.33 46.84
N LEU A 674 -10.75 -10.77 46.56
CA LEU A 674 -10.93 -9.38 46.13
C LEU A 674 -11.02 -8.41 47.32
N GLU A 675 -9.92 -8.28 48.08
CA GLU A 675 -9.85 -7.39 49.25
C GLU A 675 -9.95 -5.90 48.86
N ASP A 676 -10.64 -5.09 49.65
CA ASP A 676 -10.84 -3.64 49.39
C ASP A 676 -11.37 -3.31 47.97
N CYS A 677 -12.12 -4.22 47.35
CA CYS A 677 -12.70 -4.04 46.02
C CYS A 677 -14.06 -3.35 46.07
N TYR A 678 -14.34 -2.51 45.06
CA TYR A 678 -15.63 -1.87 44.89
C TYR A 678 -16.47 -2.66 43.87
N SER A 679 -17.57 -3.28 44.33
CA SER A 679 -18.54 -3.98 43.48
C SER A 679 -19.84 -3.18 43.41
N PHE A 680 -20.38 -2.89 42.22
CA PHE A 680 -21.65 -2.16 42.07
C PHE A 680 -22.39 -2.50 40.76
N GLY A 681 -23.70 -2.71 40.86
CA GLY A 681 -24.58 -2.83 39.69
C GLY A 681 -24.33 -4.08 38.84
N ASN A 682 -23.67 -5.11 39.40
CA ASN A 682 -23.46 -6.37 38.69
C ASN A 682 -24.74 -7.20 38.72
N LEU A 683 -25.01 -7.88 37.60
CA LEU A 683 -26.08 -8.84 37.49
C LEU A 683 -25.48 -10.24 37.43
N SER A 684 -25.78 -11.06 38.44
CA SER A 684 -25.32 -12.45 38.51
C SER A 684 -26.47 -13.32 38.99
N ASP A 685 -26.73 -14.43 38.29
CA ASP A 685 -27.75 -15.39 38.70
C ASP A 685 -27.28 -16.36 39.79
N LYS A 686 -25.95 -16.52 39.97
CA LYS A 686 -25.32 -17.39 40.99
C LYS A 686 -24.12 -16.70 41.65
N ILE A 687 -24.24 -16.37 42.94
CA ILE A 687 -23.18 -15.73 43.75
C ILE A 687 -22.79 -16.63 44.93
N GLU A 688 -21.49 -16.87 45.12
CA GLU A 688 -20.95 -17.57 46.30
C GLU A 688 -20.04 -16.61 47.10
N ASN A 689 -20.44 -16.27 48.32
CA ASN A 689 -19.74 -15.32 49.18
C ASN A 689 -18.80 -16.02 50.18
N SER A 690 -17.49 -15.73 50.11
CA SER A 690 -16.54 -16.12 51.16
C SER A 690 -16.49 -15.07 52.28
N GLN A 691 -17.39 -15.22 53.26
CA GLN A 691 -17.40 -14.83 54.69
C GLN A 691 -16.58 -13.62 55.28
N ASN A 692 -15.75 -12.83 54.59
CA ASN A 692 -14.86 -11.85 55.26
C ASN A 692 -14.57 -10.52 54.53
N GLN A 693 -15.40 -10.04 53.61
CA GLN A 693 -15.10 -8.81 52.84
C GLN A 693 -16.15 -7.70 53.01
N LYS A 694 -15.67 -6.46 53.17
CA LYS A 694 -16.49 -5.23 53.27
C LYS A 694 -17.09 -4.88 51.91
N PHE A 695 -18.17 -5.53 51.52
CA PHE A 695 -18.94 -5.15 50.32
C PHE A 695 -19.94 -4.03 50.66
N SER A 696 -19.95 -2.98 49.85
CA SER A 696 -21.04 -2.01 49.80
C SER A 696 -22.13 -2.55 48.86
N PHE A 697 -23.07 -3.35 49.37
CA PHE A 697 -24.09 -4.02 48.54
C PHE A 697 -25.06 -3.04 47.85
N PHE A 698 -25.22 -3.20 46.53
CA PHE A 698 -26.43 -2.87 45.72
C PHE A 698 -26.61 -3.89 44.58
N ASP A 699 -26.26 -5.16 44.80
CA ASP A 699 -26.46 -6.23 43.81
C ASP A 699 -27.93 -6.70 43.83
N SER A 700 -28.48 -7.00 42.64
CA SER A 700 -29.87 -7.49 42.49
C SER A 700 -29.96 -8.99 42.81
N PRO A 701 -31.06 -9.49 43.43
CA PRO A 701 -31.25 -10.91 43.71
C PRO A 701 -31.38 -11.77 42.43
N PRO A 702 -31.22 -13.12 42.53
CA PRO A 702 -31.11 -14.03 41.39
C PRO A 702 -32.30 -13.94 40.43
N ILE A 703 -32.02 -13.79 39.13
CA ILE A 703 -33.05 -13.85 38.09
C ILE A 703 -33.43 -15.32 37.89
N SER A 704 -34.71 -15.65 38.10
CA SER A 704 -35.26 -16.94 37.69
C SER A 704 -35.10 -17.12 36.17
N LYS A 705 -34.39 -18.17 35.76
CA LYS A 705 -34.08 -18.61 34.39
C LYS A 705 -34.87 -17.91 33.28
N PRO A 706 -34.24 -17.10 32.39
CA PRO A 706 -34.85 -16.77 31.12
C PRO A 706 -34.75 -18.00 30.23
N THR A 707 -35.86 -18.71 29.99
CA THR A 707 -35.95 -19.66 28.89
C THR A 707 -35.76 -18.91 27.58
N VAL A 708 -34.54 -18.93 27.02
CA VAL A 708 -34.26 -18.41 25.68
C VAL A 708 -34.57 -19.52 24.68
N SER A 709 -35.86 -19.79 24.48
CA SER A 709 -36.36 -20.48 23.30
C SER A 709 -36.84 -19.42 22.32
N GLY A 710 -36.00 -19.14 21.32
CA GLY A 710 -36.37 -18.51 20.05
C GLY A 710 -36.94 -17.09 20.10
N ILE A 711 -36.10 -16.06 20.01
CA ILE A 711 -36.47 -14.79 19.36
C ILE A 711 -35.27 -14.25 18.56
N ILE A 712 -35.11 -14.74 17.33
CA ILE A 712 -34.74 -13.87 16.22
C ILE A 712 -36.07 -13.43 15.62
N GLY A 713 -36.54 -12.22 15.96
CA GLY A 713 -37.84 -11.74 15.46
C GLY A 713 -38.25 -10.38 16.01
N LYS A 714 -38.12 -9.35 15.16
CA LYS A 714 -38.68 -7.99 15.22
C LYS A 714 -39.72 -7.70 16.33
N GLY A 715 -39.38 -6.79 17.24
CA GLY A 715 -40.33 -6.10 18.13
C GLY A 715 -39.76 -5.85 19.53
N GLY A 716 -39.10 -4.72 19.73
CA GLY A 716 -38.51 -4.36 21.03
C GLY A 716 -39.56 -4.14 22.11
N LYS A 717 -39.41 -4.84 23.25
CA LYS A 717 -40.06 -4.52 24.53
C LYS A 717 -38.99 -4.08 25.52
N SER A 718 -39.25 -3.01 26.28
CA SER A 718 -38.28 -2.37 27.17
C SER A 718 -38.19 -3.05 28.54
N LEU A 719 -37.00 -3.01 29.14
CA LEU A 719 -36.62 -3.52 30.47
C LEU A 719 -37.59 -3.08 31.60
N ALA A 720 -38.25 -1.93 31.45
CA ALA A 720 -39.23 -1.40 32.41
C ALA A 720 -40.52 -2.24 32.50
N GLN A 721 -40.92 -2.93 31.42
CA GLN A 721 -42.12 -3.77 31.42
C GLN A 721 -41.87 -5.14 32.06
N ALA A 722 -40.62 -5.62 32.08
CA ALA A 722 -40.24 -6.80 32.83
C ALA A 722 -40.30 -6.52 34.33
N LEU A 723 -39.80 -5.37 34.80
CA LEU A 723 -39.74 -5.00 36.22
C LEU A 723 -41.13 -4.83 36.87
N ASN A 724 -42.15 -4.39 36.13
CA ASN A 724 -43.51 -4.20 36.64
C ASN A 724 -44.30 -5.54 36.75
N ALA A 725 -43.90 -6.56 35.99
CA ALA A 725 -44.55 -7.88 36.04
C ALA A 725 -44.12 -8.73 37.26
N PHE A 726 -43.07 -8.34 37.99
CA PHE A 726 -42.51 -9.08 39.12
C PHE A 726 -42.87 -8.54 40.53
N GLY A 727 -43.68 -7.48 40.64
CA GLY A 727 -44.29 -7.06 41.91
C GLY A 727 -43.35 -6.50 43.00
N LEU A 728 -42.15 -6.02 42.64
CA LEU A 728 -41.08 -5.62 43.57
C LEU A 728 -41.17 -4.16 44.12
N ILE A 729 -42.38 -3.58 44.22
CA ILE A 729 -42.56 -2.29 44.92
C ILE A 729 -43.79 -2.39 45.82
N ASN A 730 -43.58 -2.57 47.13
CA ASN A 730 -44.57 -2.37 48.19
C ASN A 730 -43.82 -2.10 49.51
N ASP A 731 -43.42 -0.85 49.74
CA ASP A 731 -43.58 -0.06 50.99
C ASP A 731 -42.54 1.07 51.04
N ASN A 732 -42.98 2.29 51.38
CA ASN A 732 -42.28 3.54 51.06
C ASN A 732 -41.83 4.33 52.30
N SER A 733 -41.53 3.69 53.42
CA SER A 733 -41.48 4.41 54.71
C SER A 733 -40.11 4.63 55.36
N ASN A 734 -38.96 4.41 54.71
CA ASN A 734 -37.64 4.71 55.34
C ASN A 734 -36.50 5.09 54.37
N LEU A 735 -36.71 6.09 53.50
CA LEU A 735 -35.62 6.76 52.77
C LEU A 735 -35.64 8.26 53.08
N LYS A 736 -34.51 8.80 53.55
CA LYS A 736 -34.28 10.25 53.67
C LYS A 736 -34.50 10.89 52.29
N GLU A 737 -35.45 11.83 52.24
CA GLU A 737 -35.98 12.43 51.00
C GLU A 737 -34.90 13.15 50.17
N TYR A 738 -34.47 12.51 49.09
CA TYR A 738 -34.04 13.20 47.89
C TYR A 738 -35.27 13.34 46.98
N ASN A 739 -35.85 14.53 46.90
CA ASN A 739 -37.05 14.81 46.11
C ASN A 739 -36.79 14.56 44.62
N THR A 740 -37.21 13.40 44.12
CA THR A 740 -37.22 13.07 42.69
C THR A 740 -38.65 13.23 42.20
N ILE A 741 -38.93 14.25 41.38
CA ILE A 741 -40.27 14.53 40.83
C ILE A 741 -40.37 13.92 39.43
N TYR A 742 -41.42 13.14 39.17
CA TYR A 742 -41.77 12.62 37.84
C TYR A 742 -42.99 13.39 37.29
N PRO A 743 -42.80 14.46 36.48
CA PRO A 743 -43.92 15.22 35.95
C PRO A 743 -44.52 14.53 34.72
N SER A 744 -45.85 14.44 34.68
CA SER A 744 -46.61 13.94 33.52
C SER A 744 -47.23 15.05 32.66
N ASN A 745 -47.00 16.34 32.95
CA ASN A 745 -47.48 17.52 32.17
C ASN A 745 -46.58 18.77 32.39
N ASN A 746 -46.70 19.80 31.54
CA ASN A 746 -45.90 21.05 31.54
C ASN A 746 -45.79 21.69 32.94
N TYR A 747 -44.57 21.81 33.47
CA TYR A 747 -44.26 22.51 34.73
C TYR A 747 -43.36 23.73 34.49
N THR A 748 -43.63 24.79 35.25
CA THR A 748 -42.74 25.96 35.39
C THR A 748 -42.07 25.87 36.76
N LEU A 749 -40.74 25.86 36.80
CA LEU A 749 -39.99 25.84 38.06
C LEU A 749 -39.36 27.22 38.32
N ASN A 750 -39.73 27.84 39.45
CA ASN A 750 -39.09 29.06 39.95
C ASN A 750 -38.07 28.67 41.03
N VAL A 751 -36.79 28.89 40.77
CA VAL A 751 -35.73 28.63 41.75
C VAL A 751 -35.29 29.97 42.33
N ALA A 752 -35.50 30.19 43.63
CA ALA A 752 -35.36 31.50 44.26
C ALA A 752 -34.31 31.59 45.39
N GLN A 753 -33.55 30.54 45.70
CA GLN A 753 -32.53 30.60 46.77
C GLN A 753 -31.26 29.81 46.48
N LYS A 754 -30.15 30.32 47.02
CA LYS A 754 -28.80 29.75 46.98
C LYS A 754 -28.76 28.41 47.74
N ASP A 755 -28.03 27.42 47.20
CA ASP A 755 -27.71 26.12 47.83
C ASP A 755 -28.80 25.01 47.83
N GLN A 756 -29.55 24.82 46.73
CA GLN A 756 -30.35 23.61 46.50
C GLN A 756 -29.90 22.80 45.28
N PHE A 757 -29.83 21.48 45.42
CA PHE A 757 -29.56 20.52 44.34
C PHE A 757 -30.87 19.97 43.76
N LEU A 758 -31.02 20.01 42.44
CA LEU A 758 -32.20 19.53 41.72
C LEU A 758 -31.81 18.42 40.74
N THR A 759 -32.43 17.24 40.85
CA THR A 759 -32.27 16.14 39.89
C THR A 759 -33.60 15.88 39.20
N ILE A 760 -33.64 15.95 37.86
CA ILE A 760 -34.84 15.71 37.05
C ILE A 760 -34.61 14.48 36.17
N GLY A 761 -35.44 13.44 36.31
CA GLY A 761 -35.46 12.29 35.42
C GLY A 761 -36.73 12.27 34.58
N SER A 762 -36.62 12.28 33.25
CA SER A 762 -37.78 12.07 32.35
C SER A 762 -37.64 10.76 31.56
N GLN A 763 -38.76 10.07 31.37
CA GLN A 763 -38.89 8.93 30.44
C GLN A 763 -39.69 9.26 29.17
N ALA A 764 -40.07 10.53 28.97
CA ALA A 764 -40.74 10.97 27.77
C ALA A 764 -40.35 12.41 27.41
N SER A 765 -40.42 12.70 26.11
CA SER A 765 -40.13 13.99 25.47
C SER A 765 -41.11 15.09 25.91
N VAL A 766 -41.04 15.58 27.15
CA VAL A 766 -41.87 16.68 27.66
C VAL A 766 -41.02 17.95 27.82
N PRO A 767 -41.47 19.12 27.34
CA PRO A 767 -40.76 20.39 27.52
C PRO A 767 -40.71 20.81 29.00
N ILE A 768 -39.56 21.32 29.46
CA ILE A 768 -39.39 21.90 30.81
C ILE A 768 -38.98 23.36 30.65
N ASN A 769 -39.72 24.29 31.27
CA ASN A 769 -39.38 25.71 31.30
C ASN A 769 -38.75 26.06 32.66
N ILE A 770 -37.49 26.52 32.63
CA ILE A 770 -36.75 26.97 33.82
C ILE A 770 -36.57 28.49 33.72
N ILE A 771 -37.03 29.22 34.73
CA ILE A 771 -36.87 30.68 34.83
C ILE A 771 -35.85 30.97 35.94
N VAL A 772 -34.75 31.64 35.62
CA VAL A 772 -33.67 32.01 36.56
C VAL A 772 -33.62 33.53 36.64
N ASN A 773 -33.82 34.08 37.84
CA ASN A 773 -34.03 35.51 38.03
C ASN A 773 -32.82 36.28 38.62
N ASP A 774 -31.74 35.62 39.04
CA ASP A 774 -30.56 36.28 39.64
C ASP A 774 -29.24 35.50 39.38
N THR A 775 -28.10 36.18 39.57
CA THR A 775 -26.72 35.70 39.32
C THR A 775 -26.39 34.44 40.13
N PHE A 776 -25.94 33.37 39.46
CA PHE A 776 -25.67 32.05 40.05
C PHE A 776 -24.18 31.66 39.93
N GLU A 777 -23.61 31.09 40.99
CA GLU A 777 -22.24 30.55 41.02
C GLU A 777 -22.30 29.06 41.41
N ILE A 778 -21.72 28.16 40.61
CA ILE A 778 -21.75 26.70 40.82
C ILE A 778 -20.38 26.24 41.35
N ASN A 779 -20.35 25.61 42.54
CA ASN A 779 -19.10 25.17 43.17
C ASN A 779 -18.95 23.65 43.41
N ASP A 780 -19.86 22.77 42.97
CA ASP A 780 -19.62 21.32 42.97
C ASP A 780 -20.41 20.59 41.85
N ILE A 781 -19.87 19.47 41.33
CA ILE A 781 -20.32 18.78 40.11
C ILE A 781 -21.17 17.54 40.44
N ILE A 782 -22.38 17.44 39.87
CA ILE A 782 -23.22 16.22 39.81
C ILE A 782 -23.34 15.79 38.34
N GLU A 783 -23.04 14.53 38.00
CA GLU A 783 -23.28 13.94 36.68
C GLU A 783 -24.69 13.33 36.61
N GLY A 784 -25.55 13.85 35.72
CA GLY A 784 -26.91 13.34 35.47
C GLY A 784 -27.33 13.52 34.01
N ARG A 785 -28.14 12.58 33.50
CA ARG A 785 -28.64 12.55 32.11
C ARG A 785 -29.91 13.39 31.95
N ILE A 786 -29.92 14.39 31.06
CA ILE A 786 -31.14 15.13 30.67
C ILE A 786 -31.18 15.24 29.13
N ALA A 787 -32.30 14.86 28.51
CA ALA A 787 -32.62 15.23 27.13
C ALA A 787 -33.35 16.58 27.16
N LEU A 788 -32.69 17.65 26.72
CA LEU A 788 -33.23 19.01 26.68
C LEU A 788 -33.67 19.36 25.25
N ASN A 789 -34.95 19.65 25.06
CA ASN A 789 -35.47 20.09 23.75
C ASN A 789 -35.56 21.63 23.60
N SER A 790 -35.41 22.41 24.68
CA SER A 790 -35.25 23.88 24.64
C SER A 790 -34.88 24.42 26.03
N ILE A 791 -34.01 25.44 26.08
CA ILE A 791 -33.82 26.30 27.27
C ILE A 791 -34.12 27.74 26.82
N ASN A 792 -35.08 28.40 27.45
CA ASN A 792 -35.40 29.80 27.20
C ASN A 792 -34.88 30.66 28.36
N PHE A 793 -33.95 31.56 28.08
CA PHE A 793 -33.54 32.61 29.01
C PHE A 793 -34.27 33.90 28.60
N THR A 794 -35.06 34.49 29.49
CA THR A 794 -35.84 35.71 29.20
C THR A 794 -35.21 36.99 29.77
N GLY A 795 -33.93 36.96 30.15
CA GLY A 795 -33.13 38.18 30.35
C GLY A 795 -32.61 38.70 29.01
N GLU A 796 -32.40 40.01 28.87
CA GLU A 796 -32.13 40.70 27.59
C GLU A 796 -30.88 40.26 26.80
N ASN A 797 -30.17 39.20 27.17
CA ASN A 797 -29.07 38.64 26.39
C ASN A 797 -29.10 37.11 26.40
N ILE A 798 -28.91 36.52 25.21
CA ILE A 798 -28.76 35.09 24.83
C ILE A 798 -30.00 34.52 24.10
N THR A 799 -29.85 34.31 22.80
CA THR A 799 -30.76 33.51 21.96
C THR A 799 -30.00 32.29 21.45
N ILE A 800 -30.45 31.08 21.80
CA ILE A 800 -29.96 29.81 21.23
C ILE A 800 -31.09 29.26 20.35
N VAL A 801 -30.84 29.10 19.05
CA VAL A 801 -31.80 28.46 18.12
C VAL A 801 -31.08 27.40 17.30
N GLY A 802 -31.53 26.16 17.41
CA GLY A 802 -31.09 25.05 16.56
C GLY A 802 -31.69 23.73 17.04
N ALA A 803 -32.59 23.16 16.25
CA ALA A 803 -33.24 21.87 16.52
C ALA A 803 -32.59 20.76 15.71
N THR A 804 -32.12 19.69 16.36
CA THR A 804 -32.16 18.30 15.85
C THR A 804 -32.08 17.33 17.04
N SER A 805 -32.78 16.20 16.93
CA SER A 805 -33.05 15.22 18.00
C SER A 805 -31.81 14.61 18.67
N ALA A 806 -31.69 14.76 20.00
CA ALA A 806 -30.68 14.07 20.81
C ALA A 806 -31.07 12.61 21.13
N LYS A 807 -30.09 11.71 21.21
CA LYS A 807 -30.28 10.34 21.74
C LYS A 807 -29.91 10.30 23.23
N VAL A 808 -30.55 9.41 23.98
CA VAL A 808 -30.32 9.21 25.42
C VAL A 808 -28.85 8.84 25.69
N GLY A 809 -28.09 9.74 26.33
CA GLY A 809 -26.69 9.50 26.72
C GLY A 809 -25.73 10.70 26.69
N ASP A 810 -26.15 11.87 26.20
CA ASP A 810 -25.26 13.03 26.03
C ASP A 810 -25.13 13.88 27.33
N PHE A 811 -23.94 14.46 27.57
CA PHE A 811 -23.63 15.34 28.72
C PHE A 811 -23.28 16.76 28.23
N PHE A 812 -23.74 17.80 28.95
CA PHE A 812 -23.37 19.20 28.71
C PHE A 812 -23.04 19.90 30.02
N LYS A 813 -22.03 20.78 30.03
CA LYS A 813 -21.65 21.59 31.19
C LYS A 813 -21.45 23.05 30.75
N ILE A 814 -22.15 23.99 31.40
CA ILE A 814 -22.08 25.42 31.09
C ILE A 814 -21.67 26.17 32.37
N ARG A 815 -20.64 27.01 32.28
CA ARG A 815 -20.21 27.93 33.34
C ARG A 815 -20.21 29.36 32.79
N ILE A 816 -21.11 30.21 33.29
CA ILE A 816 -21.14 31.62 32.91
C ILE A 816 -20.16 32.38 33.84
N ILE A 817 -19.27 33.19 33.27
CA ILE A 817 -18.24 33.91 34.03
C ILE A 817 -18.57 35.40 34.16
N SER A 818 -19.19 36.00 33.15
CA SER A 818 -19.68 37.38 33.19
C SER A 818 -20.78 37.64 32.14
N GLU A 819 -21.31 38.87 32.08
CA GLU A 819 -22.21 39.33 31.01
C GLU A 819 -21.61 39.23 29.60
N THR A 820 -20.28 39.07 29.49
CA THR A 820 -19.52 39.03 28.23
C THR A 820 -18.70 37.75 28.02
N GLN A 821 -18.65 36.83 28.99
CA GLN A 821 -17.87 35.58 28.91
C GLN A 821 -18.61 34.36 29.48
N ALA A 822 -18.56 33.25 28.75
CA ALA A 822 -19.04 31.94 29.19
C ALA A 822 -18.07 30.82 28.76
N PHE A 823 -17.96 29.78 29.59
CA PHE A 823 -17.25 28.54 29.32
C PHE A 823 -18.25 27.40 29.09
N ILE A 824 -18.09 26.65 28.02
CA ILE A 824 -18.97 25.53 27.66
C ILE A 824 -18.11 24.27 27.45
N TYR A 825 -18.45 23.19 28.16
CA TYR A 825 -17.87 21.86 28.04
C TYR A 825 -18.89 20.95 27.34
N VAL A 826 -18.49 20.35 26.21
CA VAL A 826 -19.33 19.46 25.39
C VAL A 826 -18.58 18.15 25.16
N VAL A 827 -19.20 17.01 25.46
CA VAL A 827 -18.64 15.65 25.22
C VAL A 827 -19.28 15.08 23.94
N PRO A 828 -18.58 14.29 23.11
CA PRO A 828 -18.66 14.46 21.66
C PRO A 828 -19.79 13.64 21.04
N LYS A 829 -20.71 14.30 20.32
CA LYS A 829 -21.31 13.77 19.07
C LYS A 829 -22.32 14.68 18.32
N GLN A 830 -22.40 15.99 18.56
CA GLN A 830 -23.33 16.85 17.81
C GLN A 830 -22.75 18.24 17.47
N SER A 831 -23.08 18.74 16.27
CA SER A 831 -22.83 20.11 15.83
C SER A 831 -23.67 21.11 16.64
N ILE A 832 -23.05 22.13 17.23
CA ILE A 832 -23.73 23.26 17.88
C ILE A 832 -23.38 24.54 17.11
N THR A 833 -24.39 25.31 16.71
CA THR A 833 -24.20 26.60 16.03
C THR A 833 -24.19 27.75 17.03
N PHE A 834 -23.18 28.63 16.95
CA PHE A 834 -23.09 29.86 17.76
C PHE A 834 -23.18 31.11 16.88
N GLY A 835 -23.76 32.20 17.39
CA GLY A 835 -23.76 33.52 16.74
C GLY A 835 -23.22 34.60 17.67
N PHE A 836 -22.20 35.34 17.24
CA PHE A 836 -21.52 36.37 18.06
C PHE A 836 -21.60 37.77 17.41
N LYS A 837 -21.47 38.82 18.23
CA LYS A 837 -21.30 40.22 17.77
C LYS A 837 -19.83 40.66 17.85
N LYS A 838 -19.49 41.74 17.14
CA LYS A 838 -18.13 42.32 17.03
C LYS A 838 -17.49 42.58 18.40
N GLY A 839 -16.29 42.04 18.65
CA GLY A 839 -15.51 42.28 19.88
C GLY A 839 -15.63 41.23 20.99
N GLN A 840 -16.20 40.05 20.74
CA GLN A 840 -16.32 38.95 21.72
C GLN A 840 -15.23 37.87 21.50
N ALA A 841 -14.73 37.28 22.58
CA ALA A 841 -13.70 36.22 22.56
C ALA A 841 -14.23 34.89 23.10
N LEU A 842 -13.79 33.77 22.51
CA LEU A 842 -14.12 32.41 22.94
C LEU A 842 -12.82 31.69 23.33
N GLU A 843 -12.74 31.15 24.55
CA GLU A 843 -11.68 30.22 24.95
C GLU A 843 -12.25 28.81 25.11
N GLY A 844 -11.85 27.89 24.23
CA GLY A 844 -12.22 26.48 24.34
C GLY A 844 -11.20 25.70 25.16
N SER A 845 -11.65 24.75 25.99
CA SER A 845 -10.78 23.71 26.56
C SER A 845 -11.39 22.32 26.33
N GLU A 846 -10.53 21.47 25.76
CA GLU A 846 -10.53 20.00 25.64
C GLU A 846 -11.78 19.25 25.12
N TYR A 847 -11.55 18.56 23.98
CA TYR A 847 -12.33 17.49 23.35
C TYR A 847 -13.77 17.80 22.91
N GLY A 848 -13.93 18.37 21.72
CA GLY A 848 -15.20 18.44 20.98
C GLY A 848 -15.02 18.85 19.52
N GLU A 849 -16.02 18.53 18.68
CA GLU A 849 -16.16 19.02 17.29
C GLU A 849 -16.94 20.34 17.30
N ILE A 850 -16.32 21.45 16.88
CA ILE A 850 -16.96 22.78 16.83
C ILE A 850 -17.22 23.18 15.37
N GLU A 851 -18.47 23.50 15.03
CA GLU A 851 -18.86 24.07 13.74
C GLU A 851 -19.13 25.56 13.91
N MET A 852 -18.28 26.41 13.34
CA MET A 852 -18.40 27.88 13.45
C MET A 852 -19.07 28.46 12.22
N ILE A 853 -20.16 29.22 12.41
CA ILE A 853 -20.94 29.87 11.34
C ILE A 853 -21.02 31.37 11.63
N ASN A 854 -20.71 32.23 10.64
CA ASN A 854 -20.82 33.71 10.68
C ASN A 854 -19.78 34.47 11.56
N ILE A 855 -18.50 34.40 11.21
CA ILE A 855 -17.44 35.19 11.85
C ILE A 855 -17.50 36.68 11.40
N PRO A 856 -17.54 37.67 12.32
CA PRO A 856 -17.51 39.10 11.96
C PRO A 856 -16.10 39.60 11.55
N ASP A 857 -16.04 40.65 10.73
CA ASP A 857 -14.78 41.31 10.34
C ASP A 857 -13.98 41.82 11.56
N GLY A 858 -12.69 41.49 11.59
CA GLY A 858 -11.74 41.93 12.63
C GLY A 858 -11.78 41.15 13.95
N ALA A 859 -12.35 39.94 13.97
CA ALA A 859 -12.30 39.06 15.14
C ALA A 859 -10.95 38.33 15.23
N THR A 860 -10.35 38.31 16.43
CA THR A 860 -9.13 37.55 16.74
C THR A 860 -9.49 36.33 17.58
N TYR A 861 -9.04 35.15 17.18
CA TYR A 861 -9.29 33.89 17.88
C TYR A 861 -7.97 33.27 18.34
N SER A 862 -7.95 32.74 19.57
CA SER A 862 -6.82 32.00 20.15
C SER A 862 -7.31 30.63 20.61
N LEU A 863 -6.74 29.55 20.08
CA LEU A 863 -7.05 28.17 20.49
C LEU A 863 -6.01 27.67 21.49
N ASN A 864 -6.47 27.09 22.59
CA ASN A 864 -5.64 26.37 23.55
C ASN A 864 -5.97 24.86 23.54
N ARG A 865 -4.94 24.04 23.86
CA ARG A 865 -4.85 22.56 23.96
C ARG A 865 -6.00 21.68 23.40
N ASN A 866 -5.63 20.72 22.54
CA ASN A 866 -6.42 19.52 22.17
C ASN A 866 -7.81 19.73 21.54
N THR A 867 -8.05 20.86 20.86
CA THR A 867 -9.35 21.15 20.21
C THR A 867 -9.36 20.72 18.73
N LYS A 868 -10.34 19.91 18.29
CA LYS A 868 -10.53 19.50 16.88
C LYS A 868 -11.59 20.39 16.20
N ILE A 869 -11.26 21.00 15.07
CA ILE A 869 -12.21 21.80 14.27
C ILE A 869 -12.55 21.03 12.99
N PRO A 870 -13.70 20.34 12.91
CA PRO A 870 -14.05 19.61 11.70
C PRO A 870 -14.45 20.55 10.55
N ALA A 871 -15.00 21.75 10.82
CA ALA A 871 -15.39 22.70 9.78
C ALA A 871 -15.33 24.19 10.17
N LEU A 872 -14.78 25.04 9.31
CA LEU A 872 -14.80 26.51 9.41
C LEU A 872 -15.62 27.13 8.26
N HIS A 873 -16.69 27.88 8.56
CA HIS A 873 -17.48 28.63 7.57
C HIS A 873 -17.24 30.15 7.70
N VAL A 874 -16.64 30.75 6.67
CA VAL A 874 -16.40 32.20 6.59
C VAL A 874 -17.59 32.88 5.92
N LYS A 875 -18.05 34.01 6.48
CA LYS A 875 -19.25 34.71 5.98
C LYS A 875 -18.98 35.41 4.65
N GLU A 876 -19.97 35.33 3.76
CA GLU A 876 -20.04 36.02 2.47
C GLU A 876 -19.83 37.55 2.62
N GLY A 877 -18.86 38.12 1.90
CA GLY A 877 -18.62 39.58 1.83
C GLY A 877 -17.55 40.16 2.76
N SER A 878 -16.76 39.34 3.46
CA SER A 878 -15.65 39.80 4.33
C SER A 878 -14.35 39.95 3.55
N THR A 879 -13.63 41.07 3.70
CA THR A 879 -12.45 41.41 2.88
C THR A 879 -11.11 41.03 3.52
N GLU A 880 -11.02 40.89 4.85
CA GLU A 880 -9.81 40.45 5.57
C GLU A 880 -10.17 39.70 6.87
N GLN A 881 -9.65 38.48 7.07
CA GLN A 881 -9.78 37.72 8.32
C GLN A 881 -8.43 37.08 8.71
N SER A 882 -7.98 37.32 9.94
CA SER A 882 -6.71 36.81 10.45
C SER A 882 -6.96 35.73 11.50
N PHE A 883 -6.28 34.58 11.38
CA PHE A 883 -6.41 33.46 12.31
C PHE A 883 -5.03 33.07 12.83
N SER A 884 -4.84 33.10 14.16
CA SER A 884 -3.55 32.77 14.78
C SER A 884 -3.68 31.51 15.64
N ILE A 885 -2.79 30.54 15.43
CA ILE A 885 -2.71 29.31 16.23
C ILE A 885 -1.43 29.38 17.05
N ASN A 886 -1.51 29.25 18.38
CA ASN A 886 -0.35 29.43 19.26
C ASN A 886 0.31 28.09 19.63
N TYR A 887 1.65 28.05 19.60
CA TYR A 887 2.47 26.83 19.60
C TYR A 887 2.48 26.03 20.92
N GLU A 888 2.20 26.65 22.08
CA GLU A 888 2.25 25.97 23.40
C GLU A 888 1.17 24.87 23.61
N SER A 889 0.47 24.47 22.55
CA SER A 889 -0.75 23.65 22.59
C SER A 889 -0.63 22.24 21.96
N PHE A 890 0.56 21.81 21.51
CA PHE A 890 0.73 20.54 20.79
C PHE A 890 1.75 19.58 21.43
N GLU A 891 1.29 18.77 22.40
CA GLU A 891 1.92 17.50 22.76
C GLU A 891 0.94 16.36 22.42
N ASN A 892 1.09 15.79 21.22
CA ASN A 892 0.57 14.51 20.69
C ASN A 892 0.02 14.65 19.26
N ASN A 893 0.58 13.85 18.36
CA ASN A 893 0.40 13.85 16.90
C ASN A 893 -0.97 13.33 16.40
N ASP A 894 -2.10 13.72 16.98
CA ASP A 894 -3.41 13.12 16.64
C ASP A 894 -4.46 14.11 16.06
N VAL A 895 -4.01 14.97 15.15
CA VAL A 895 -4.89 15.82 14.34
C VAL A 895 -5.01 15.24 12.93
N LYS A 896 -6.12 14.54 12.66
CA LYS A 896 -6.49 14.06 11.34
C LYS A 896 -7.69 14.86 10.83
N HIS A 897 -7.43 15.76 9.88
CA HIS A 897 -8.37 16.50 9.02
C HIS A 897 -8.99 17.79 9.59
N TYR A 898 -8.79 18.90 8.87
CA TYR A 898 -9.60 20.12 8.95
C TYR A 898 -10.35 20.29 7.62
N LYS A 899 -11.63 20.69 7.64
CA LYS A 899 -12.41 20.93 6.42
C LYS A 899 -12.78 22.41 6.33
N VAL A 900 -12.27 23.14 5.35
CA VAL A 900 -12.75 24.52 5.07
C VAL A 900 -13.81 24.42 3.99
N MET A 901 -15.06 24.80 4.28
CA MET A 901 -16.12 24.83 3.27
C MET A 901 -16.71 26.23 3.10
N ARG A 902 -16.77 26.65 1.82
CA ARG A 902 -17.54 27.77 1.24
C ARG A 902 -17.31 29.18 1.82
N GLY A 903 -16.65 30.01 1.01
CA GLY A 903 -16.89 31.45 0.89
C GLY A 903 -16.97 31.81 -0.60
N GLN A 904 -17.93 32.67 -1.01
CA GLN A 904 -18.18 33.03 -2.42
C GLN A 904 -17.42 34.28 -2.91
N THR A 905 -16.49 34.84 -2.12
CA THR A 905 -15.77 36.08 -2.48
C THR A 905 -14.33 36.07 -1.99
N ALA A 906 -13.48 36.83 -2.67
CA ALA A 906 -12.04 36.87 -2.42
C ALA A 906 -11.70 37.32 -1.00
N GLY A 907 -10.84 36.56 -0.34
CA GLY A 907 -10.34 36.82 1.00
C GLY A 907 -8.92 36.27 1.17
N LYS A 908 -8.19 36.83 2.12
CA LYS A 908 -6.84 36.41 2.55
C LYS A 908 -6.98 35.65 3.87
N LEU A 909 -6.51 34.40 3.90
CA LEU A 909 -6.33 33.64 5.14
C LEU A 909 -4.83 33.54 5.41
N THR A 910 -4.37 34.09 6.53
CA THR A 910 -2.98 34.03 6.98
C THR A 910 -2.86 33.03 8.12
N LEU A 911 -2.02 32.00 7.95
CA LEU A 911 -1.65 31.05 9.00
C LEU A 911 -0.23 31.39 9.48
N ASP A 912 -0.07 31.85 10.71
CA ASP A 912 1.24 32.16 11.32
C ASP A 912 1.70 31.00 12.21
N ASN A 913 2.86 30.41 11.90
CA ASN A 913 3.52 29.38 12.71
C ASN A 913 5.03 29.66 12.83
N SER A 914 5.39 30.66 13.62
CA SER A 914 6.77 31.12 13.84
C SER A 914 7.62 30.24 14.78
N GLY A 915 7.19 29.00 15.09
CA GLY A 915 7.96 27.98 15.81
C GLY A 915 7.95 26.64 15.06
N GLU A 916 8.96 25.79 15.25
CA GLU A 916 9.29 24.60 14.44
C GLU A 916 8.11 23.70 13.96
N ALA A 917 8.36 22.99 12.86
CA ALA A 917 7.43 22.24 12.01
C ALA A 917 6.20 21.58 12.68
N ILE A 918 5.00 22.05 12.32
CA ILE A 918 3.71 21.40 12.60
C ILE A 918 3.47 20.20 11.63
N PRO A 919 2.76 19.12 12.03
CA PRO A 919 2.29 18.09 11.11
C PRO A 919 1.10 18.57 10.25
N ARG A 920 1.26 18.50 8.93
CA ARG A 920 0.22 18.24 7.90
C ARG A 920 -1.15 18.91 8.10
N CYS A 921 -1.31 20.15 7.64
CA CYS A 921 -2.63 20.72 7.37
C CYS A 921 -3.15 20.23 6.00
N GLN A 922 -4.32 19.59 5.94
CA GLN A 922 -4.98 19.18 4.68
C GLN A 922 -6.17 20.10 4.39
N ILE A 923 -6.28 20.58 3.15
CA ILE A 923 -7.41 21.38 2.68
C ILE A 923 -8.14 20.56 1.60
N LEU A 924 -9.41 20.25 1.83
CA LEU A 924 -10.23 19.40 0.95
C LEU A 924 -11.05 20.25 -0.04
N THR A 925 -10.98 19.93 -1.33
CA THR A 925 -11.75 20.59 -2.40
C THR A 925 -13.11 19.91 -2.66
N PRO A 926 -14.07 20.59 -3.31
CA PRO A 926 -15.40 20.04 -3.63
C PRO A 926 -15.40 18.77 -4.48
N ASN A 927 -14.34 18.55 -5.28
CA ASN A 927 -14.24 17.40 -6.20
C ASN A 927 -13.38 16.26 -5.66
N GLY A 928 -12.97 16.30 -4.39
CA GLY A 928 -12.37 15.18 -3.70
C GLY A 928 -11.08 14.65 -4.34
N LYS A 929 -9.96 15.24 -3.94
CA LYS A 929 -8.59 14.68 -3.82
C LYS A 929 -7.54 15.65 -4.36
N THR A 930 -7.01 16.48 -3.48
CA THR A 930 -5.57 16.73 -3.39
C THR A 930 -5.20 16.75 -1.90
N ASN A 931 -4.28 15.86 -1.51
CA ASN A 931 -3.69 15.85 -0.18
C ASN A 931 -2.38 16.62 -0.26
N LYS A 932 -2.38 17.92 0.06
CA LYS A 932 -1.10 18.63 0.27
C LYS A 932 -0.86 18.90 1.74
N VAL A 933 0.41 18.82 2.09
CA VAL A 933 0.97 19.00 3.43
C VAL A 933 1.81 20.26 3.35
N VAL A 934 1.44 21.30 4.09
CA VAL A 934 2.26 22.52 4.16
C VAL A 934 3.18 22.44 5.37
N GLN A 935 4.47 22.73 5.20
CA GLN A 935 5.51 22.63 6.23
C GLN A 935 6.20 23.98 6.45
N GLY A 936 5.83 24.69 7.54
CA GLY A 936 6.51 25.90 8.04
C GLY A 936 6.25 27.20 7.27
N GLY A 937 6.20 28.32 8.00
CA GLY A 937 6.09 29.69 7.46
C GLY A 937 4.68 30.29 7.44
N THR A 938 4.60 31.60 7.18
CA THR A 938 3.34 32.31 6.93
C THR A 938 2.79 31.93 5.56
N VAL A 939 1.61 31.32 5.52
CA VAL A 939 0.98 30.91 4.26
C VAL A 939 -0.23 31.81 4.01
N ASP A 940 -0.17 32.58 2.91
CA ASP A 940 -1.31 33.35 2.43
C ASP A 940 -2.10 32.50 1.43
N VAL A 941 -3.34 32.19 1.76
CA VAL A 941 -4.28 31.50 0.85
C VAL A 941 -5.21 32.53 0.23
N HIS A 942 -5.14 32.66 -1.10
CA HIS A 942 -6.00 33.56 -1.88
C HIS A 942 -7.17 32.80 -2.48
N PHE A 943 -8.41 33.24 -2.21
CA PHE A 943 -9.62 32.70 -2.84
C PHE A 943 -10.02 33.58 -4.03
N ILE A 944 -10.17 33.00 -5.23
CA ILE A 944 -10.64 33.75 -6.41
C ILE A 944 -11.81 32.98 -7.02
N SER A 945 -12.93 33.66 -7.24
CA SER A 945 -14.07 33.09 -7.98
C SER A 945 -14.42 33.95 -9.19
N SER A 946 -14.76 33.31 -10.29
CA SER A 946 -15.30 33.98 -11.47
C SER A 946 -16.33 33.10 -12.17
N LYS A 947 -17.22 33.74 -12.93
CA LYS A 947 -18.35 33.10 -13.61
C LYS A 947 -18.15 33.21 -15.12
N LEU A 948 -18.08 32.08 -15.81
CA LEU A 948 -18.13 32.03 -17.27
C LEU A 948 -19.51 32.44 -17.80
N SER A 949 -19.55 32.86 -19.06
CA SER A 949 -20.77 33.24 -19.79
C SER A 949 -21.80 32.09 -19.90
N ASN A 950 -21.36 30.83 -19.89
CA ASN A 950 -22.24 29.65 -19.86
C ASN A 950 -22.81 29.31 -18.46
N GLY A 951 -22.55 30.15 -17.46
CA GLY A 951 -23.03 29.96 -16.09
C GLY A 951 -22.12 29.11 -15.19
N THR A 952 -21.08 28.49 -15.75
CA THR A 952 -20.09 27.70 -15.00
C THR A 952 -19.24 28.63 -14.14
N ARG A 953 -19.10 28.34 -12.84
CA ARG A 953 -18.25 29.10 -11.93
C ARG A 953 -16.96 28.35 -11.66
N PHE A 954 -15.83 29.03 -11.78
CA PHE A 954 -14.53 28.52 -11.35
C PHE A 954 -14.17 29.12 -9.99
N TYR A 955 -13.60 28.27 -9.15
CA TYR A 955 -13.07 28.63 -7.84
C TYR A 955 -11.62 28.17 -7.79
N TYR A 956 -10.67 29.09 -7.58
CA TYR A 956 -9.26 28.77 -7.42
C TYR A 956 -8.77 29.21 -6.03
N TRP A 957 -7.78 28.47 -5.55
CA TRP A 957 -7.08 28.69 -4.30
C TRP A 957 -5.58 28.61 -4.60
N ALA A 958 -4.81 29.61 -4.17
CA ALA A 958 -3.35 29.62 -4.30
C ALA A 958 -2.74 29.90 -2.93
N ALA A 959 -1.90 28.98 -2.46
CA ALA A 959 -0.99 29.23 -1.35
C ALA A 959 0.29 29.87 -1.92
N THR A 960 0.86 30.85 -1.23
CA THR A 960 2.16 31.43 -1.58
C THR A 960 3.23 30.35 -1.61
N GLY A 961 3.71 29.98 -2.80
CA GLY A 961 4.74 28.95 -3.03
C GLY A 961 4.32 27.72 -3.85
N ASP A 962 3.06 27.62 -4.30
CA ASP A 962 2.47 26.36 -4.80
C ASP A 962 2.08 26.33 -6.29
N LEU A 963 2.45 27.34 -7.10
CA LEU A 963 2.27 27.29 -8.56
C LEU A 963 3.63 27.12 -9.24
N GLU A 964 4.11 25.88 -9.33
CA GLU A 964 5.22 25.52 -10.24
C GLU A 964 4.73 25.35 -11.70
N ASP A 965 3.40 25.18 -11.91
CA ASP A 965 2.78 24.96 -13.21
C ASP A 965 1.81 26.09 -13.61
N ILE A 966 1.82 26.49 -14.88
CA ILE A 966 0.75 27.29 -15.52
C ILE A 966 -0.48 26.43 -15.81
N LEU A 967 -1.68 26.95 -15.54
CA LEU A 967 -2.96 26.29 -15.84
C LEU A 967 -3.91 27.25 -16.58
N ILE A 968 -4.68 26.69 -17.53
CA ILE A 968 -5.70 27.44 -18.28
C ILE A 968 -7.09 26.87 -18.02
N SER A 969 -8.11 27.73 -17.92
CA SER A 969 -9.48 27.31 -17.55
C SER A 969 -10.21 26.47 -18.60
N GLU A 970 -9.68 26.40 -19.82
CA GLU A 970 -10.28 25.68 -20.95
C GLU A 970 -9.18 25.28 -21.94
N THR A 971 -9.21 24.03 -22.41
CA THR A 971 -8.23 23.48 -23.35
C THR A 971 -8.82 23.21 -24.74
N SER A 972 -10.14 23.34 -24.91
CA SER A 972 -10.75 23.33 -26.24
C SER A 972 -12.07 24.09 -26.30
N ARG A 973 -12.38 24.72 -27.45
CA ARG A 973 -13.68 25.39 -27.70
C ARG A 973 -14.13 25.31 -29.16
N ASN A 974 -15.43 25.10 -29.36
CA ASN A 974 -16.08 25.07 -30.67
C ASN A 974 -16.92 26.33 -30.94
N PHE A 975 -16.82 26.88 -32.15
CA PHE A 975 -17.64 27.96 -32.66
C PHE A 975 -18.41 27.53 -33.92
N ASN A 976 -19.53 28.18 -34.20
CA ASN A 976 -20.15 28.15 -35.53
C ASN A 976 -19.46 29.17 -36.45
N SER A 977 -19.84 29.18 -37.74
CA SER A 977 -19.26 30.07 -38.75
C SER A 977 -19.33 31.57 -38.40
N ALA A 978 -20.26 32.00 -37.55
CA ALA A 978 -20.39 33.40 -37.14
C ALA A 978 -19.29 33.87 -36.16
N GLY A 979 -18.61 32.95 -35.48
CA GLY A 979 -17.59 33.27 -34.48
C GLY A 979 -18.20 33.82 -33.18
N GLY A 980 -17.38 34.48 -32.37
CA GLY A 980 -17.81 35.07 -31.11
C GLY A 980 -16.70 35.19 -30.07
N ASN A 981 -17.06 35.72 -28.89
CA ASN A 981 -16.10 36.02 -27.84
C ASN A 981 -16.25 35.05 -26.67
N PHE A 982 -15.13 34.73 -26.03
CA PHE A 982 -15.11 34.02 -24.77
C PHE A 982 -13.94 34.41 -23.90
N ASP A 983 -14.02 34.05 -22.62
CA ASP A 983 -12.95 34.32 -21.67
C ASP A 983 -12.30 33.03 -21.21
N ILE A 984 -10.97 33.04 -21.15
CA ILE A 984 -10.17 32.07 -20.42
C ILE A 984 -9.50 32.73 -19.22
N ILE A 985 -9.13 31.91 -18.24
CA ILE A 985 -8.38 32.34 -17.07
C ILE A 985 -7.05 31.61 -17.11
N ILE A 986 -5.96 32.38 -17.04
CA ILE A 986 -4.61 31.87 -16.87
C ILE A 986 -4.28 31.94 -15.39
N SER A 987 -3.84 30.84 -14.81
CA SER A 987 -3.46 30.73 -13.40
C SER A 987 -1.99 30.35 -13.29
N THR A 988 -1.15 31.31 -12.90
CA THR A 988 0.28 31.13 -12.59
C THR A 988 0.73 32.22 -11.60
N LEU A 989 1.90 32.04 -10.98
CA LEU A 989 2.61 33.10 -10.22
C LEU A 989 3.69 33.78 -11.05
N HIS A 990 3.98 33.25 -12.24
CA HIS A 990 5.07 33.70 -13.11
C HIS A 990 4.57 34.64 -14.20
N ALA A 991 5.52 35.23 -14.93
CA ALA A 991 5.20 35.88 -16.19
C ALA A 991 4.80 34.82 -17.23
N TRP A 992 3.76 35.08 -17.99
CA TRP A 992 3.25 34.19 -19.03
C TRP A 992 3.07 34.92 -20.36
N SER A 993 3.06 34.15 -21.45
CA SER A 993 2.83 34.60 -22.82
C SER A 993 1.92 33.63 -23.58
N ILE A 994 1.25 34.15 -24.60
CA ILE A 994 0.43 33.41 -25.56
C ILE A 994 1.12 33.46 -26.92
N ASP A 995 1.32 32.29 -27.53
CA ASP A 995 1.82 32.12 -28.89
C ASP A 995 0.71 31.53 -29.76
N ASP A 996 0.36 32.24 -30.84
CA ASP A 996 -0.69 31.89 -31.80
C ASP A 996 -0.36 32.53 -33.15
N ASP A 997 -0.51 31.75 -34.22
CA ASP A 997 -0.25 32.16 -35.61
C ASP A 997 -1.53 32.38 -36.43
N SER A 998 -2.70 32.25 -35.80
CA SER A 998 -3.99 32.41 -36.45
C SER A 998 -4.38 33.88 -36.65
N ASP A 999 -4.67 34.25 -37.90
CA ASP A 999 -5.08 35.62 -38.28
C ASP A 999 -6.56 35.94 -37.94
N TRP A 1000 -7.33 34.96 -37.46
CA TRP A 1000 -8.76 35.04 -37.17
C TRP A 1000 -9.10 34.96 -35.67
N ILE A 1001 -8.07 35.00 -34.81
CA ILE A 1001 -8.20 35.03 -33.35
C ILE A 1001 -7.58 36.33 -32.82
N ILE A 1002 -8.29 37.03 -31.93
CA ILE A 1002 -7.81 38.26 -31.30
C ILE A 1002 -7.85 38.10 -29.78
N PHE A 1003 -6.72 38.33 -29.12
CA PHE A 1003 -6.59 38.27 -27.66
C PHE A 1003 -6.64 39.67 -27.05
N SER A 1004 -7.32 39.81 -25.91
CA SER A 1004 -7.30 41.07 -25.14
C SER A 1004 -5.92 41.40 -24.56
N LYS A 1005 -5.09 40.37 -24.34
CA LYS A 1005 -3.68 40.45 -23.91
C LYS A 1005 -2.96 39.19 -24.42
N THR A 1006 -1.69 39.32 -24.78
CA THR A 1006 -0.83 38.20 -25.21
C THR A 1006 0.28 37.88 -24.21
N SER A 1007 0.41 38.66 -23.13
CA SER A 1007 1.30 38.36 -22.01
C SER A 1007 0.83 39.03 -20.71
N GLY A 1008 1.32 38.54 -19.58
CA GLY A 1008 1.00 39.07 -18.26
C GLY A 1008 1.88 38.50 -17.15
N VAL A 1009 1.67 38.95 -15.91
CA VAL A 1009 2.36 38.44 -14.72
C VAL A 1009 1.32 38.05 -13.68
N GLY A 1010 1.45 36.85 -13.15
CA GLY A 1010 0.46 36.29 -12.25
C GLY A 1010 -0.83 35.89 -12.98
N SER A 1011 -1.83 35.50 -12.21
CA SER A 1011 -3.10 35.02 -12.78
C SER A 1011 -3.90 36.15 -13.43
N ASP A 1012 -4.47 35.92 -14.61
CA ASP A 1012 -5.16 36.94 -15.40
C ASP A 1012 -6.34 36.35 -16.18
N ARG A 1013 -7.26 37.21 -16.60
CA ARG A 1013 -8.41 36.86 -17.45
C ARG A 1013 -8.20 37.40 -18.85
N ILE A 1014 -8.30 36.54 -19.85
CA ILE A 1014 -8.09 36.86 -21.25
C ILE A 1014 -9.38 36.67 -22.02
N THR A 1015 -9.84 37.72 -22.68
CA THR A 1015 -10.93 37.63 -23.65
C THR A 1015 -10.36 37.29 -25.02
N ILE A 1016 -10.82 36.19 -25.60
CA ILE A 1016 -10.49 35.70 -26.93
C ILE A 1016 -11.69 35.98 -27.84
N THR A 1017 -11.45 36.68 -28.93
CA THR A 1017 -12.43 36.97 -29.98
C THR A 1017 -12.12 36.12 -31.20
N VAL A 1018 -13.08 35.30 -31.60
CA VAL A 1018 -13.01 34.45 -32.79
C VAL A 1018 -13.79 35.13 -33.91
N GLU A 1019 -13.11 35.53 -34.98
CA GLU A 1019 -13.74 36.19 -36.11
C GLU A 1019 -14.65 35.23 -36.91
N ALA A 1020 -15.60 35.77 -37.67
CA ALA A 1020 -16.46 34.98 -38.54
C ALA A 1020 -15.63 34.24 -39.60
N ASN A 1021 -16.00 32.99 -39.90
CA ASN A 1021 -15.37 32.20 -40.96
C ASN A 1021 -15.88 32.68 -42.33
N PRO A 1022 -15.03 33.29 -43.18
CA PRO A 1022 -15.45 33.81 -44.49
C PRO A 1022 -15.73 32.69 -45.51
N THR A 1023 -15.32 31.44 -45.22
CA THR A 1023 -15.54 30.26 -46.05
C THR A 1023 -16.36 29.21 -45.27
N PRO A 1024 -17.68 29.43 -45.06
CA PRO A 1024 -18.51 28.61 -44.19
C PRO A 1024 -18.68 27.16 -44.66
N GLU A 1025 -18.19 26.78 -45.84
CA GLU A 1025 -18.18 25.39 -46.33
C GLU A 1025 -16.99 24.55 -45.81
N ILE A 1026 -16.00 25.17 -45.17
CA ILE A 1026 -14.80 24.49 -44.63
C ILE A 1026 -14.58 24.89 -43.17
N SER A 1027 -14.41 23.91 -42.28
CA SER A 1027 -14.06 24.15 -40.87
C SER A 1027 -12.58 24.53 -40.72
N ARG A 1028 -12.26 25.41 -39.77
CA ARG A 1028 -10.87 25.77 -39.41
C ARG A 1028 -10.57 25.45 -37.95
N VAL A 1029 -9.34 25.05 -37.66
CA VAL A 1029 -8.87 24.66 -36.33
C VAL A 1029 -7.50 25.29 -36.08
N THR A 1030 -7.26 25.81 -34.87
CA THR A 1030 -5.93 26.23 -34.40
C THR A 1030 -5.65 25.70 -33.00
N ASN A 1031 -4.37 25.55 -32.67
CA ASN A 1031 -3.87 25.23 -31.34
C ASN A 1031 -3.02 26.40 -30.85
N ILE A 1032 -3.49 27.06 -29.80
CA ILE A 1032 -2.84 28.20 -29.16
C ILE A 1032 -1.97 27.69 -28.01
N GLU A 1033 -0.70 28.09 -27.94
CA GLU A 1033 0.19 27.73 -26.85
C GLU A 1033 0.25 28.86 -25.80
N ILE A 1034 0.09 28.49 -24.53
CA ILE A 1034 0.12 29.42 -23.40
C ILE A 1034 1.20 28.92 -22.43
N SER A 1035 2.25 29.72 -22.25
CA SER A 1035 3.46 29.28 -21.54
C SER A 1035 3.87 30.25 -20.44
N ASP A 1036 4.43 29.72 -19.36
CA ASP A 1036 5.29 30.48 -18.44
C ASP A 1036 6.75 30.00 -18.53
N SER A 1037 7.60 30.44 -17.60
CA SER A 1037 9.02 30.08 -17.57
C SER A 1037 9.31 28.61 -17.23
N PHE A 1038 8.30 27.80 -16.89
CA PHE A 1038 8.46 26.41 -16.46
C PHE A 1038 7.70 25.42 -17.33
N LYS A 1039 6.52 25.78 -17.84
CA LYS A 1039 5.64 24.87 -18.57
C LYS A 1039 4.80 25.58 -19.64
N SER A 1040 4.26 24.82 -20.61
CA SER A 1040 3.25 25.27 -21.56
C SER A 1040 2.00 24.39 -21.57
N GLU A 1041 0.86 25.02 -21.87
CA GLU A 1041 -0.47 24.40 -22.01
C GLU A 1041 -1.08 24.81 -23.36
N GLN A 1042 -1.89 23.93 -23.97
CA GLN A 1042 -2.52 24.18 -25.28
C GLN A 1042 -4.04 24.38 -25.20
N LEU A 1043 -4.54 25.33 -25.99
CA LEU A 1043 -5.97 25.59 -26.23
C LEU A 1043 -6.31 25.36 -27.71
N THR A 1044 -7.14 24.36 -28.00
CA THR A 1044 -7.64 24.08 -29.35
C THR A 1044 -8.92 24.84 -29.64
N ILE A 1045 -8.96 25.70 -30.65
CA ILE A 1045 -10.19 26.36 -31.12
C ILE A 1045 -10.57 25.80 -32.48
N GLN A 1046 -11.80 25.28 -32.59
CA GLN A 1046 -12.37 24.80 -33.84
C GLN A 1046 -13.60 25.63 -34.21
N GLN A 1047 -13.63 26.14 -35.44
CA GLN A 1047 -14.79 26.84 -35.99
C GLN A 1047 -15.39 26.01 -37.13
N ASN A 1048 -16.61 25.53 -36.91
CA ASN A 1048 -17.30 24.61 -37.80
C ASN A 1048 -17.91 25.31 -39.02
N VAL A 1049 -18.27 24.50 -40.02
CA VAL A 1049 -19.05 24.93 -41.19
C VAL A 1049 -20.39 25.56 -40.78
N GLY A 1050 -20.84 26.54 -41.56
CA GLY A 1050 -21.98 27.41 -41.30
C GLY A 1050 -23.32 26.88 -41.80
#